data_AF-A0A9X4PEP6-F1
#
_entry.id   AF-A0A9X4PEP6-F1
#
_cell.length_a   1.000
_cell.length_b   1.000
_cell.length_c   1.000
_cell.angle_alpha   90.00
_cell.angle_beta   90.00
_cell.angle_gamma   90.00
#
_symmetry.space_group_name_H-M   'P 1'
#
loop_
_entity.id
_entity.type
_entity.pdbx_description
1 polymer ?
#
loop_
_entity_poly.entity_id
_entity_poly.type
_entity_poly.pdbx_seq_one_letter_code
_entity_poly.pdbx_strand_id
1 'polypeptide(L)'
;MSATIKLLSSKKELASYNISKGESIVFDGQSKINYQLVDNATGKAPEKIIAKRDGNDLQITLNTESSSPDIIIKNYYEGDNPEQANSNSMIIGEAANGKIYAYVPESDETQDAVAMLDNQESATQILGEEELDSNGFWVYMPWWVLGLGLLGGGIALAVNNGSKKDGTDSESAPQSGNANTVGGLGTTDDINLVQETTPDAPELVAEINGSITARVPRSIAENVKSVEVYYTDENNVAKTVTATKNTEGKWSINHPTDNANVLIDEDTGVINLVAEEVKDGSEVRAKAVDNSGNSTSEEDIEAAKVIANDNPSGIKFSDDGSRIIGKTEPEAVVVVKDTDGNVLSGDVADGSGKFTLPLNPALTNGEDVKVIIDSGEGNVKEIDLTAPDLTAPAAPNLVAEVDGSISVTPPMDNDVKSVQVNYTDENGTEKTLVASKDDEGKWSITEPTDTVATINETSGVISIPATEVKDGSEVIAKATDNSGNTTSDENAAKVIANENNSTGVKFSDDGASIIGKTAPESVVVVKDENNIIISEGISDGEGRFTLPLNPALTNGENVKVIIDSGESGVKEIDLTAPDLTAPAAPDLVAEVDGSISVTPPTDNDVKSVQVNYTDENGTEKTLVATKNDEGKWSITEPTGTVATINETSGVISIPATEVKDGSEVIAKATDNSGNTTSDENAAKVIANENNSTGIKFSDDGASIIGKTEPEAVVVVKDENNIIISEGISDGEGRFTLPLNPALTNGEDVKVIIDSGEDNVKEIDLTAPDLTAPAAPNLVAEVDGSISVTPPTDM
;
A
#
# COMPACT_ATOMS: atom_id res chain seq x y z
N MET A 1 45.34 19.35 -3.21
CA MET A 1 44.68 20.66 -3.44
C MET A 1 43.20 20.37 -3.68
N SER A 2 42.28 21.33 -3.60
CA SER A 2 40.93 21.14 -4.15
C SER A 2 40.84 21.81 -5.51
N ALA A 3 40.44 21.08 -6.53
CA ALA A 3 40.45 21.57 -7.91
C ALA A 3 39.21 21.11 -8.65
N THR A 4 38.98 21.67 -9.83
CA THR A 4 37.98 21.22 -10.79
C THR A 4 38.71 20.89 -12.08
N ILE A 5 38.40 19.74 -12.69
CA ILE A 5 38.75 19.47 -14.07
C ILE A 5 37.51 19.64 -14.94
N LYS A 6 37.60 20.49 -15.96
CA LYS A 6 36.53 20.73 -16.94
C LYS A 6 36.87 20.08 -18.26
N LEU A 7 35.91 19.41 -18.87
CA LEU A 7 36.03 18.83 -20.20
C LEU A 7 35.42 19.82 -21.17
N LEU A 8 36.23 20.31 -22.10
CA LEU A 8 35.85 21.35 -23.04
C LEU A 8 35.87 20.82 -24.48
N SER A 9 34.76 20.98 -25.19
CA SER A 9 34.77 21.01 -26.66
C SER A 9 34.81 22.47 -27.08
N SER A 10 35.87 22.88 -27.76
CA SER A 10 36.11 24.31 -28.03
C SER A 10 36.09 25.11 -26.70
N LYS A 11 35.27 26.16 -26.57
CA LYS A 11 35.09 26.89 -25.30
C LYS A 11 33.88 26.44 -24.47
N LYS A 12 33.16 25.41 -24.92
CA LYS A 12 31.96 24.93 -24.24
C LYS A 12 32.32 23.85 -23.22
N GLU A 13 31.92 24.09 -21.98
CA GLU A 13 32.02 23.10 -20.91
C GLU A 13 31.01 21.97 -21.16
N LEU A 14 31.53 20.77 -21.44
CA LEU A 14 30.76 19.55 -21.59
C LEU A 14 30.48 18.92 -20.23
N ALA A 15 31.48 18.97 -19.34
CA ALA A 15 31.41 18.45 -17.98
C ALA A 15 32.42 19.13 -17.08
N SER A 16 32.20 19.06 -15.76
CA SER A 16 33.17 19.44 -14.76
C SER A 16 33.13 18.49 -13.57
N TYR A 17 34.30 18.10 -13.09
CA TYR A 17 34.47 17.21 -11.96
C TYR A 17 35.21 17.95 -10.85
N ASN A 18 34.61 18.01 -9.67
CA ASN A 18 35.25 18.55 -8.48
C ASN A 18 36.16 17.50 -7.84
N ILE A 19 37.32 17.93 -7.39
CA ILE A 19 38.35 17.13 -6.75
C ILE A 19 38.52 17.67 -5.33
N SER A 20 38.12 16.89 -4.34
CA SER A 20 38.38 17.25 -2.93
C SER A 20 39.82 16.90 -2.56
N LYS A 21 40.36 17.59 -1.55
CA LYS A 21 41.73 17.39 -1.10
C LYS A 21 41.93 15.94 -0.60
N GLY A 22 42.71 15.15 -1.33
CA GLY A 22 43.06 13.76 -0.98
C GLY A 22 42.17 12.70 -1.63
N GLU A 23 41.26 13.09 -2.53
CA GLU A 23 40.50 12.17 -3.38
C GLU A 23 41.18 12.04 -4.76
N SER A 24 41.03 10.87 -5.37
CA SER A 24 41.40 10.63 -6.76
C SER A 24 40.14 10.46 -7.58
N ILE A 25 39.99 11.21 -8.67
CA ILE A 25 38.90 11.01 -9.62
C ILE A 25 39.39 10.17 -10.80
N VAL A 26 38.49 9.35 -11.34
CA VAL A 26 38.78 8.44 -12.45
C VAL A 26 37.66 8.55 -13.47
N PHE A 27 38.01 8.83 -14.73
CA PHE A 27 37.05 8.86 -15.83
C PHE A 27 37.74 8.43 -17.13
N ASP A 28 36.94 8.00 -18.11
CA ASP A 28 37.44 7.60 -19.42
C ASP A 28 37.85 8.83 -20.24
N GLY A 29 39.02 8.73 -20.85
CA GLY A 29 39.57 9.73 -21.74
C GLY A 29 38.74 9.82 -23.01
N GLN A 30 38.39 11.05 -23.37
CA GLN A 30 37.64 11.35 -24.58
C GLN A 30 38.59 11.92 -25.63
N SER A 31 38.40 11.48 -26.88
CA SER A 31 39.13 12.01 -28.02
C SER A 31 38.59 13.38 -28.41
N LYS A 32 39.43 14.25 -28.97
CA LYS A 32 39.05 15.60 -29.40
C LYS A 32 38.26 16.33 -28.28
N ILE A 33 38.86 16.53 -27.10
CA ILE A 33 38.41 17.45 -26.03
C ILE A 33 39.61 18.00 -25.26
N ASN A 34 39.49 19.18 -24.65
CA ASN A 34 40.53 19.71 -23.77
C ASN A 34 40.15 19.57 -22.30
N TYR A 35 41.14 19.27 -21.45
CA TYR A 35 40.98 19.09 -20.02
C TYR A 35 41.50 20.33 -19.29
N GLN A 36 40.60 21.21 -18.85
CA GLN A 36 40.95 22.43 -18.15
C GLN A 36 41.04 22.20 -16.64
N LEU A 37 42.21 22.45 -16.06
CA LEU A 37 42.42 22.42 -14.61
C LEU A 37 42.12 23.79 -13.99
N VAL A 38 41.37 23.80 -12.90
CA VAL A 38 41.00 24.99 -12.14
C VAL A 38 41.22 24.72 -10.65
N ASP A 39 42.07 25.48 -9.99
CA ASP A 39 42.16 25.50 -8.52
C ASP A 39 40.93 26.21 -7.96
N ASN A 40 40.15 25.49 -7.14
CA ASN A 40 38.88 26.00 -6.60
C ASN A 40 39.09 27.19 -5.64
N ALA A 41 40.27 27.35 -5.05
CA ALA A 41 40.57 28.46 -4.16
C ALA A 41 40.86 29.76 -4.91
N THR A 42 41.48 29.68 -6.08
CA THR A 42 41.92 30.86 -6.85
C THR A 42 41.04 31.13 -8.07
N GLY A 43 40.28 30.14 -8.53
CA GLY A 43 39.58 30.15 -9.81
C GLY A 43 40.51 30.11 -11.02
N LYS A 44 41.81 29.86 -10.81
CA LYS A 44 42.87 29.84 -11.83
C LYS A 44 43.53 28.47 -11.87
N ALA A 45 44.23 28.16 -12.94
CA ALA A 45 44.92 26.90 -13.06
C ALA A 45 46.10 26.79 -12.08
N PRO A 46 46.38 25.59 -11.54
CA PRO A 46 47.65 25.30 -10.87
C PRO A 46 48.84 25.69 -11.76
N GLU A 47 49.84 26.38 -11.21
CA GLU A 47 51.02 26.77 -12.00
C GLU A 47 51.87 25.57 -12.41
N LYS A 48 51.79 24.47 -11.64
CA LYS A 48 52.66 23.30 -11.76
C LYS A 48 51.91 22.02 -11.44
N ILE A 49 52.09 20.99 -12.28
CA ILE A 49 51.51 19.64 -12.11
C ILE A 49 52.56 18.57 -12.43
N ILE A 50 52.32 17.34 -12.00
CA ILE A 50 53.08 16.16 -12.46
C ILE A 50 52.16 15.31 -13.31
N ALA A 51 52.57 15.04 -14.55
CA ALA A 51 51.91 14.11 -15.45
C ALA A 51 52.71 12.81 -15.51
N LYS A 52 52.05 11.66 -15.38
CA LYS A 52 52.65 10.33 -15.52
C LYS A 52 51.80 9.48 -16.45
N ARG A 53 52.44 8.77 -17.39
CA ARG A 53 51.76 7.75 -18.19
C ARG A 53 51.81 6.39 -17.49
N ASP A 54 50.67 5.71 -17.44
CA ASP A 54 50.54 4.34 -16.93
C ASP A 54 49.74 3.49 -17.93
N GLY A 55 50.44 2.77 -18.79
CA GLY A 55 49.83 2.07 -19.93
C GLY A 55 49.21 3.04 -20.94
N ASN A 56 47.89 2.95 -21.11
CA ASN A 56 47.12 3.89 -21.94
C ASN A 56 46.55 5.06 -21.12
N ASP A 57 46.73 5.08 -19.80
CA ASP A 57 46.13 6.06 -18.92
C ASP A 57 47.10 7.22 -18.64
N LEU A 58 46.55 8.41 -18.45
CA LEU A 58 47.27 9.59 -17.97
C LEU A 58 46.90 9.87 -16.52
N GLN A 59 47.91 9.92 -15.65
CA GLN A 59 47.78 10.26 -14.24
C GLN A 59 48.30 11.68 -14.00
N ILE A 60 47.51 12.54 -13.36
CA ILE A 60 47.89 13.91 -13.01
C ILE A 60 47.89 14.07 -11.50
N THR A 61 48.99 14.61 -10.98
CA THR A 61 49.14 15.00 -9.58
C THR A 61 49.24 16.52 -9.49
N LEU A 62 48.31 17.12 -8.76
CA LEU A 62 48.17 18.58 -8.59
C LEU A 62 49.04 19.12 -7.45
N ASN A 63 49.40 18.26 -6.49
CA ASN A 63 50.34 18.60 -5.42
C ASN A 63 51.65 17.83 -5.62
N THR A 64 52.72 18.52 -6.03
CA THR A 64 54.03 17.92 -6.36
C THR A 64 54.69 17.16 -5.22
N GLU A 65 54.24 17.35 -3.98
CA GLU A 65 54.71 16.64 -2.78
C GLU A 65 53.93 15.32 -2.52
N SER A 66 52.90 15.02 -3.31
CA SER A 66 52.06 13.81 -3.18
C SER A 66 52.53 12.69 -4.10
N SER A 67 52.50 11.45 -3.63
CA SER A 67 52.84 10.26 -4.42
C SER A 67 51.62 9.58 -5.07
N SER A 68 50.40 10.02 -4.76
CA SER A 68 49.15 9.51 -5.34
C SER A 68 48.57 10.50 -6.34
N PRO A 69 48.08 10.05 -7.51
CA PRO A 69 47.47 10.93 -8.50
C PRO A 69 46.14 11.48 -7.99
N ASP A 70 45.86 12.76 -8.27
CA ASP A 70 44.58 13.39 -7.97
C ASP A 70 43.55 13.10 -9.11
N ILE A 71 44.04 12.85 -10.33
CA ILE A 71 43.21 12.63 -11.53
C ILE A 71 43.80 11.45 -12.32
N ILE A 72 42.95 10.52 -12.75
CA ILE A 72 43.28 9.45 -13.68
C ILE A 72 42.35 9.53 -14.89
N ILE A 73 42.92 9.81 -16.05
CA ILE A 73 42.23 9.83 -17.34
C ILE A 73 42.54 8.51 -18.04
N LYS A 74 41.59 7.58 -18.03
CA LYS A 74 41.79 6.25 -18.63
C LYS A 74 41.88 6.34 -20.14
N ASN A 75 42.66 5.48 -20.78
CA ASN A 75 42.74 5.39 -22.24
C ASN A 75 43.11 6.71 -22.96
N TYR A 76 43.70 7.67 -22.25
CA TYR A 76 44.14 8.97 -22.81
C TYR A 76 45.05 8.79 -24.04
N TYR A 77 45.84 7.72 -24.10
CA TYR A 77 46.77 7.43 -25.20
C TYR A 77 46.26 6.39 -26.24
N GLU A 78 45.03 5.88 -26.14
CA GLU A 78 44.51 4.82 -27.02
C GLU A 78 44.03 5.40 -28.37
N GLY A 79 44.53 4.95 -29.55
CA GLY A 79 44.18 5.41 -30.92
C GLY A 79 44.76 4.60 -32.12
N ASP A 80 44.22 4.76 -33.35
CA ASP A 80 44.33 3.84 -34.52
C ASP A 80 45.68 3.76 -35.27
N ASN A 81 46.73 4.50 -34.89
CA ASN A 81 48.06 4.38 -35.51
C ASN A 81 49.19 4.79 -34.54
N PRO A 82 50.15 3.92 -34.19
CA PRO A 82 51.20 4.24 -33.21
C PRO A 82 52.23 5.29 -33.65
N GLU A 83 52.22 5.75 -34.91
CA GLU A 83 52.98 6.92 -35.38
C GLU A 83 52.16 8.23 -35.38
N GLN A 84 50.89 8.17 -34.98
CA GLN A 84 49.98 9.30 -34.76
C GLN A 84 49.13 8.99 -33.53
N ALA A 85 49.73 9.14 -32.35
CA ALA A 85 49.03 8.99 -31.08
C ALA A 85 47.75 9.85 -31.04
N ASN A 86 46.75 9.43 -30.26
CA ASN A 86 45.51 10.16 -29.99
C ASN A 86 45.75 11.46 -29.18
N SER A 87 46.49 12.41 -29.75
CA SER A 87 46.98 13.62 -29.09
C SER A 87 46.23 14.90 -29.51
N ASN A 88 44.92 14.81 -29.74
CA ASN A 88 44.09 16.01 -30.00
C ASN A 88 43.45 16.59 -28.72
N SER A 89 43.82 16.06 -27.56
CA SER A 89 43.29 16.48 -26.26
C SER A 89 44.40 17.06 -25.38
N MET A 90 44.36 18.36 -25.09
CA MET A 90 45.37 19.04 -24.27
C MET A 90 44.96 19.13 -22.81
N ILE A 91 45.95 19.15 -21.92
CA ILE A 91 45.76 19.65 -20.55
C ILE A 91 45.98 21.16 -20.59
N ILE A 92 44.99 21.93 -20.17
CA ILE A 92 44.98 23.40 -20.27
C ILE A 92 44.59 24.03 -18.94
N GLY A 93 44.78 25.34 -18.83
CA GLY A 93 44.48 26.10 -17.63
C GLY A 93 44.29 27.59 -17.90
N GLU A 94 43.43 28.25 -17.13
CA GLU A 94 43.29 29.70 -17.17
C GLU A 94 44.31 30.37 -16.24
N ALA A 95 45.20 31.20 -16.78
CA ALA A 95 46.19 31.92 -16.00
C ALA A 95 45.60 33.17 -15.31
N ALA A 96 46.39 33.80 -14.44
CA ALA A 96 46.00 35.01 -13.70
C ALA A 96 45.52 36.17 -14.61
N ASN A 97 46.00 36.24 -15.85
CA ASN A 97 45.62 37.25 -16.85
C ASN A 97 44.27 36.96 -17.55
N GLY A 98 43.59 35.85 -17.22
CA GLY A 98 42.30 35.46 -17.79
C GLY A 98 42.38 34.74 -19.14
N LYS A 99 43.59 34.45 -19.62
CA LYS A 99 43.83 33.73 -20.88
C LYS A 99 44.07 32.24 -20.60
N ILE A 100 43.81 31.41 -21.61
CA ILE A 100 43.95 29.95 -21.53
C ILE A 100 45.28 29.52 -22.17
N TYR A 101 46.00 28.66 -21.46
CA TYR A 101 47.32 28.15 -21.83
C TYR A 101 47.34 26.63 -21.71
N ALA A 102 48.15 25.96 -22.53
CA ALA A 102 48.45 24.53 -22.36
C ALA A 102 49.53 24.32 -21.29
N TYR A 103 49.50 23.15 -20.63
CA TYR A 103 50.61 22.71 -19.80
C TYR A 103 51.75 22.18 -20.69
N VAL A 104 52.96 22.65 -20.40
CA VAL A 104 54.19 22.32 -21.14
C VAL A 104 55.22 21.74 -20.17
N PRO A 105 56.17 20.89 -20.62
CA PRO A 105 57.18 20.34 -19.73
C PRO A 105 58.03 21.47 -19.13
N GLU A 106 58.38 21.34 -17.84
CA GLU A 106 59.34 22.24 -17.18
C GLU A 106 60.76 22.00 -17.70
N SER A 107 61.03 20.80 -18.24
CA SER A 107 62.28 20.46 -18.88
C SER A 107 62.32 20.95 -20.33
N ASP A 108 63.53 21.04 -20.86
CA ASP A 108 63.80 21.36 -22.27
C ASP A 108 63.63 20.13 -23.20
N GLU A 109 63.13 19.01 -22.67
CA GLU A 109 63.03 17.74 -23.40
C GLU A 109 61.62 17.53 -23.97
N THR A 110 61.51 17.38 -25.29
CA THR A 110 60.22 17.24 -25.97
C THR A 110 59.47 15.95 -25.60
N GLN A 111 60.21 14.92 -25.21
CA GLN A 111 59.68 13.63 -24.73
C GLN A 111 58.96 13.74 -23.38
N ASP A 112 59.20 14.81 -22.62
CA ASP A 112 58.56 15.06 -21.33
C ASP A 112 57.19 15.74 -21.48
N ALA A 113 56.78 16.10 -22.70
CA ALA A 113 55.44 16.64 -22.94
C ALA A 113 54.36 15.59 -22.66
N VAL A 114 53.21 16.00 -22.10
CA VAL A 114 52.10 15.09 -21.74
C VAL A 114 51.70 14.17 -22.89
N ALA A 115 51.65 14.68 -24.12
CA ALA A 115 51.28 13.91 -25.30
C ALA A 115 52.33 12.85 -25.74
N MET A 116 53.57 12.97 -25.27
CA MET A 116 54.73 12.16 -25.71
C MET A 116 55.34 11.31 -24.59
N LEU A 117 54.78 11.33 -23.38
CA LEU A 117 55.30 10.54 -22.27
C LEU A 117 55.42 9.05 -22.63
N ASP A 118 56.60 8.49 -22.37
CA ASP A 118 56.83 7.06 -22.42
C ASP A 118 56.08 6.36 -21.27
N ASN A 119 55.72 5.09 -21.47
CA ASN A 119 55.00 4.33 -20.45
C ASN A 119 55.83 4.23 -19.15
N GLN A 120 55.19 4.51 -18.01
CA GLN A 120 55.77 4.62 -16.66
C GLN A 120 56.62 5.87 -16.39
N GLU A 121 56.83 6.74 -17.39
CA GLU A 121 57.56 7.99 -17.18
C GLU A 121 56.64 9.08 -16.62
N SER A 122 57.23 9.94 -15.80
CA SER A 122 56.56 11.12 -15.24
C SER A 122 57.38 12.36 -15.51
N ALA A 123 56.72 13.42 -15.96
CA ALA A 123 57.34 14.70 -16.16
C ALA A 123 56.54 15.80 -15.47
N THR A 124 57.29 16.78 -14.96
CA THR A 124 56.73 17.97 -14.37
C THR A 124 56.32 18.93 -15.47
N GLN A 125 55.08 19.43 -15.40
CA GLN A 125 54.53 20.38 -16.35
C GLN A 125 54.26 21.72 -15.66
N ILE A 126 54.46 22.81 -16.39
CA ILE A 126 54.12 24.17 -16.00
C ILE A 126 53.09 24.74 -16.96
N LEU A 127 52.29 25.70 -16.51
CA LEU A 127 51.38 26.41 -17.40
C LEU A 127 52.20 27.29 -18.38
N GLY A 128 52.01 27.10 -19.69
CA GLY A 128 52.76 27.79 -20.72
C GLY A 128 52.47 29.30 -20.81
N GLU A 129 53.17 29.99 -21.72
CA GLU A 129 53.06 31.45 -21.91
C GLU A 129 52.39 31.86 -23.24
N GLU A 130 52.02 30.89 -24.09
CA GLU A 130 51.35 31.11 -25.38
C GLU A 130 49.83 30.90 -25.29
N GLU A 131 49.07 31.95 -25.60
CA GLU A 131 47.60 31.94 -25.50
C GLU A 131 46.98 31.06 -26.59
N LEU A 132 46.05 30.20 -26.20
CA LEU A 132 45.21 29.45 -27.13
C LEU A 132 44.04 30.33 -27.62
N ASP A 133 44.01 30.67 -28.90
CA ASP A 133 42.95 31.48 -29.51
C ASP A 133 41.69 30.66 -29.90
N SER A 134 40.63 31.33 -30.37
CA SER A 134 39.36 30.69 -30.74
C SER A 134 39.39 29.86 -32.02
N ASN A 135 40.40 30.02 -32.88
CA ASN A 135 40.49 29.36 -34.17
C ASN A 135 41.45 28.14 -34.13
N GLY A 136 42.21 27.97 -33.05
CA GLY A 136 43.19 26.90 -32.83
C GLY A 136 42.75 25.74 -31.92
N PHE A 137 41.46 25.59 -31.61
CA PHE A 137 41.01 24.59 -30.61
C PHE A 137 40.98 23.12 -31.11
N TRP A 138 41.14 22.87 -32.42
CA TRP A 138 41.05 21.52 -33.02
C TRP A 138 42.17 21.13 -33.99
N VAL A 139 43.21 21.95 -34.13
CA VAL A 139 44.28 21.67 -35.09
C VAL A 139 45.55 21.30 -34.33
N TYR A 140 45.90 20.01 -34.39
CA TYR A 140 47.30 19.60 -34.24
C TYR A 140 48.16 20.41 -35.21
N MET A 141 49.23 21.06 -34.72
CA MET A 141 50.58 21.21 -35.34
C MET A 141 51.35 22.45 -34.79
N PRO A 142 52.66 22.64 -35.04
CA PRO A 142 53.84 21.77 -34.91
C PRO A 142 55.10 22.55 -34.37
N TRP A 143 56.29 21.92 -34.26
CA TRP A 143 57.64 22.56 -34.31
C TRP A 143 58.18 23.54 -33.23
N TRP A 144 57.75 23.45 -31.98
CA TRP A 144 58.64 23.63 -30.81
C TRP A 144 59.77 22.57 -30.68
N VAL A 145 60.01 21.78 -31.74
CA VAL A 145 61.28 21.12 -32.05
C VAL A 145 62.31 22.08 -32.71
N LEU A 146 62.05 23.37 -32.91
CA LEU A 146 63.08 24.27 -33.49
C LEU A 146 63.29 25.60 -32.75
N GLY A 147 63.36 25.57 -31.41
CA GLY A 147 64.08 26.62 -30.69
C GLY A 147 63.84 26.67 -29.21
N LEU A 148 64.76 26.09 -28.44
CA LEU A 148 65.03 26.55 -27.08
C LEU A 148 65.16 28.08 -27.08
N GLY A 149 64.29 28.72 -26.31
CA GLY A 149 64.23 30.17 -26.20
C GLY A 149 63.40 30.62 -25.02
N LEU A 150 63.61 30.02 -23.84
CA LEU A 150 63.28 30.73 -22.61
C LEU A 150 64.04 32.07 -22.63
N LEU A 151 63.30 33.16 -22.42
CA LEU A 151 63.70 34.56 -22.27
C LEU A 151 63.62 35.46 -23.54
N GLY A 152 62.41 35.99 -23.74
CA GLY A 152 62.20 37.41 -24.05
C GLY A 152 62.22 37.86 -25.52
N GLY A 153 61.12 38.49 -25.95
CA GLY A 153 61.04 39.33 -27.14
C GLY A 153 60.19 38.72 -28.25
N GLY A 154 59.03 39.34 -28.52
CA GLY A 154 58.06 38.86 -29.51
C GLY A 154 58.50 39.00 -30.97
N ILE A 155 57.68 38.48 -31.89
CA ILE A 155 57.20 39.08 -33.16
C ILE A 155 56.16 38.13 -33.78
N ALA A 156 55.26 38.77 -34.53
CA ALA A 156 54.12 38.30 -35.30
C ALA A 156 54.36 37.23 -36.38
N LEU A 157 53.24 36.59 -36.71
CA LEU A 157 52.98 35.63 -37.78
C LEU A 157 53.23 36.22 -39.19
N ALA A 158 54.00 35.50 -40.01
CA ALA A 158 53.84 35.46 -41.46
C ALA A 158 54.43 34.15 -42.00
N VAL A 159 53.62 33.27 -42.58
CA VAL A 159 54.09 32.15 -43.41
C VAL A 159 53.27 32.11 -44.70
N ASN A 160 53.92 32.49 -45.81
CA ASN A 160 53.69 31.88 -47.10
C ASN A 160 54.93 31.01 -47.38
N ASN A 161 54.74 29.73 -47.71
CA ASN A 161 55.84 28.82 -48.04
C ASN A 161 55.74 28.40 -49.51
N GLY A 162 56.68 28.93 -50.30
CA GLY A 162 56.79 28.69 -51.74
C GLY A 162 57.57 27.43 -52.10
N SER A 163 57.33 26.95 -53.32
CA SER A 163 58.22 26.05 -54.05
C SER A 163 59.34 26.84 -54.73
N LYS A 164 60.59 26.40 -54.55
CA LYS A 164 61.85 26.98 -55.07
C LYS A 164 61.88 27.16 -56.60
N LYS A 165 62.49 28.27 -57.06
CA LYS A 165 63.65 28.26 -57.99
C LYS A 165 64.40 29.62 -58.04
N ASP A 166 65.71 29.52 -57.80
CA ASP A 166 66.87 30.39 -58.06
C ASP A 166 66.76 31.89 -58.41
N GLY A 167 67.62 32.70 -57.76
CA GLY A 167 68.26 33.85 -58.38
C GLY A 167 68.49 35.10 -57.52
N THR A 168 69.58 35.09 -56.73
CA THR A 168 70.50 36.20 -56.35
C THR A 168 70.03 37.65 -56.14
N ASP A 169 70.49 38.18 -54.98
CA ASP A 169 71.00 39.53 -54.66
C ASP A 169 70.06 40.61 -54.08
N SER A 170 70.26 40.80 -52.76
CA SER A 170 70.75 42.03 -52.09
C SER A 170 69.84 43.26 -51.91
N GLU A 171 69.66 43.54 -50.61
CA GLU A 171 69.66 44.86 -49.95
C GLU A 171 68.36 45.69 -49.82
N SER A 172 67.93 45.75 -48.55
CA SER A 172 67.73 46.96 -47.74
C SER A 172 66.43 47.76 -47.87
N ALA A 173 65.67 47.70 -46.77
CA ALA A 173 64.56 48.57 -46.39
C ALA A 173 64.96 50.07 -46.33
N PRO A 174 64.00 51.02 -46.23
CA PRO A 174 63.52 51.37 -44.88
C PRO A 174 62.04 51.80 -44.77
N GLN A 175 61.67 52.01 -43.50
CA GLN A 175 60.35 52.22 -42.92
C GLN A 175 59.65 53.56 -43.21
N SER A 176 58.33 53.47 -42.98
CA SER A 176 57.33 54.48 -42.60
C SER A 176 57.79 55.62 -41.69
N GLY A 177 57.22 56.81 -41.94
CA GLY A 177 57.24 57.95 -41.03
C GLY A 177 56.19 59.02 -41.39
N ASN A 178 55.07 58.98 -40.65
CA ASN A 178 54.20 60.08 -40.21
C ASN A 178 53.87 61.28 -41.13
N ALA A 179 52.58 61.56 -41.30
CA ALA A 179 52.07 62.86 -41.72
C ALA A 179 51.04 63.41 -40.73
N ASN A 180 51.23 64.67 -40.33
CA ASN A 180 50.22 65.51 -39.69
C ASN A 180 50.13 66.85 -40.46
N THR A 181 48.94 67.45 -40.45
CA THR A 181 48.57 68.85 -40.79
C THR A 181 48.42 69.31 -42.25
N VAL A 182 47.16 69.24 -42.72
CA VAL A 182 46.27 70.29 -43.29
C VAL A 182 46.86 71.57 -43.91
N GLY A 183 46.44 71.87 -45.15
CA GLY A 183 46.33 73.25 -45.65
C GLY A 183 46.08 73.46 -47.16
N GLY A 184 44.81 73.71 -47.55
CA GLY A 184 44.46 74.84 -48.44
C GLY A 184 44.46 74.69 -49.98
N LEU A 185 43.27 74.41 -50.52
CA LEU A 185 42.59 74.95 -51.72
C LEU A 185 43.40 75.62 -52.87
N GLY A 186 43.25 75.05 -54.08
CA GLY A 186 43.46 75.69 -55.38
C GLY A 186 42.61 74.97 -56.46
N THR A 187 41.96 75.75 -57.32
CA THR A 187 40.83 75.36 -58.18
C THR A 187 41.20 74.86 -59.59
N THR A 188 40.18 74.24 -60.21
CA THR A 188 39.86 74.06 -61.64
C THR A 188 40.56 72.96 -62.44
N ASP A 189 39.73 71.98 -62.79
CA ASP A 189 39.69 71.19 -64.03
C ASP A 189 40.97 70.51 -64.49
N ASP A 190 41.19 69.31 -63.95
CA ASP A 190 41.72 68.20 -64.73
C ASP A 190 40.99 66.90 -64.36
N ILE A 191 40.20 66.44 -65.32
CA ILE A 191 39.93 65.04 -65.68
C ILE A 191 39.84 64.07 -64.49
N ASN A 192 38.58 63.73 -64.19
CA ASN A 192 38.13 62.56 -63.45
C ASN A 192 38.91 61.28 -63.83
N LEU A 193 40.02 61.02 -63.13
CA LEU A 193 40.56 59.69 -63.00
C LEU A 193 39.84 59.07 -61.80
N VAL A 194 38.67 58.48 -62.09
CA VAL A 194 38.01 57.56 -61.17
C VAL A 194 39.06 56.51 -60.82
N GLN A 195 39.58 56.53 -59.59
CA GLN A 195 40.15 55.31 -59.05
C GLN A 195 39.01 54.31 -59.08
N GLU A 196 39.17 53.26 -59.90
CA GLU A 196 38.28 52.11 -59.94
C GLU A 196 38.24 51.51 -58.54
N THR A 197 37.25 51.90 -57.76
CA THR A 197 36.94 51.25 -56.49
C THR A 197 36.29 49.94 -56.84
N THR A 198 37.02 48.83 -56.66
CA THR A 198 36.43 47.49 -56.67
C THR A 198 35.27 47.45 -55.67
N PRO A 199 34.14 46.80 -55.99
CA PRO A 199 33.04 46.70 -55.05
C PRO A 199 33.44 45.88 -53.82
N ASP A 200 32.97 46.29 -52.63
CA ASP A 200 33.11 45.51 -51.39
C ASP A 200 32.57 44.08 -51.58
N ALA A 201 33.04 43.15 -50.75
CA ALA A 201 32.54 41.77 -50.77
C ALA A 201 31.08 41.68 -50.31
N PRO A 202 30.28 40.78 -50.89
CA PRO A 202 28.96 40.44 -50.36
C PRO A 202 29.07 39.90 -48.94
N GLU A 203 28.18 40.34 -48.05
CA GLU A 203 28.11 39.83 -46.67
C GLU A 203 27.43 38.46 -46.70
N LEU A 204 28.14 37.43 -46.21
CA LEU A 204 27.61 36.08 -46.06
C LEU A 204 27.19 35.83 -44.61
N VAL A 205 25.96 35.35 -44.41
CA VAL A 205 25.42 34.97 -43.11
C VAL A 205 25.01 33.50 -43.16
N ALA A 206 25.65 32.67 -42.34
CA ALA A 206 25.21 31.31 -42.09
C ALA A 206 24.11 31.31 -41.02
N GLU A 207 22.99 30.68 -41.33
CA GLU A 207 21.83 30.58 -40.44
C GLU A 207 21.84 29.22 -39.74
N ILE A 208 21.33 29.18 -38.50
CA ILE A 208 21.32 27.97 -37.64
C ILE A 208 20.59 26.76 -38.25
N ASN A 209 19.75 26.99 -39.25
CA ASN A 209 19.01 25.97 -39.97
C ASN A 209 19.79 25.43 -41.19
N GLY A 210 21.09 25.72 -41.32
CA GLY A 210 21.94 25.27 -42.43
C GLY A 210 21.80 26.08 -43.73
N SER A 211 20.96 27.12 -43.77
CA SER A 211 20.88 28.01 -44.95
C SER A 211 21.98 29.08 -44.93
N ILE A 212 22.34 29.58 -46.13
CA ILE A 212 23.29 30.69 -46.29
C ILE A 212 22.58 31.85 -47.01
N THR A 213 22.66 33.04 -46.41
CA THR A 213 22.21 34.28 -47.02
C THR A 213 23.40 35.11 -47.50
N ALA A 214 23.43 35.47 -48.78
CA ALA A 214 24.37 36.43 -49.35
C ALA A 214 23.69 37.78 -49.59
N ARG A 215 24.18 38.84 -48.94
CA ARG A 215 23.63 40.20 -49.03
C ARG A 215 24.51 41.07 -49.92
N VAL A 216 23.87 41.83 -50.80
CA VAL A 216 24.56 42.80 -51.66
C VAL A 216 25.27 43.87 -50.79
N PRO A 217 26.55 44.21 -51.07
CA PRO A 217 27.31 45.15 -50.25
C PRO A 217 26.68 46.55 -50.20
N ARG A 218 26.74 47.20 -49.03
CA ARG A 218 26.07 48.50 -48.80
C ARG A 218 26.79 49.72 -49.38
N SER A 219 28.10 49.67 -49.66
CA SER A 219 28.84 50.89 -50.02
C SER A 219 28.57 51.39 -51.45
N ILE A 220 27.93 50.59 -52.32
CA ILE A 220 27.63 51.00 -53.72
C ILE A 220 26.41 50.28 -54.35
N ALA A 221 25.33 50.01 -53.60
CA ALA A 221 24.17 49.23 -54.08
C ALA A 221 23.53 49.71 -55.42
N GLU A 222 23.74 50.97 -55.83
CA GLU A 222 23.31 51.49 -57.14
C GLU A 222 24.21 51.05 -58.32
N ASN A 223 25.50 50.75 -58.07
CA ASN A 223 26.50 50.45 -59.09
C ASN A 223 26.88 48.96 -59.21
N VAL A 224 26.41 48.09 -58.30
CA VAL A 224 26.61 46.64 -58.41
C VAL A 224 25.72 46.07 -59.52
N LYS A 225 26.36 45.39 -60.47
CA LYS A 225 25.72 44.75 -61.64
C LYS A 225 25.39 43.28 -61.39
N SER A 226 26.27 42.55 -60.71
CA SER A 226 26.04 41.13 -60.40
C SER A 226 26.71 40.68 -59.11
N VAL A 227 26.17 39.62 -58.51
CA VAL A 227 26.76 38.88 -57.39
C VAL A 227 26.91 37.43 -57.82
N GLU A 228 28.08 36.85 -57.58
CA GLU A 228 28.37 35.43 -57.80
C GLU A 228 28.63 34.75 -56.46
N VAL A 229 27.92 33.65 -56.19
CA VAL A 229 28.05 32.82 -54.99
C VAL A 229 28.54 31.45 -55.39
N TYR A 230 29.61 30.99 -54.75
CA TYR A 230 30.28 29.70 -54.98
C TYR A 230 30.05 28.80 -53.77
N TYR A 231 29.51 27.61 -53.98
CA TYR A 231 29.18 26.66 -52.92
C TYR A 231 29.34 25.21 -53.39
N THR A 232 29.32 24.25 -52.47
CA THR A 232 29.27 22.82 -52.78
C THR A 232 27.86 22.31 -52.45
N ASP A 233 27.22 21.58 -53.37
CA ASP A 233 25.91 20.96 -53.09
C ASP A 233 26.04 19.69 -52.24
N GLU A 234 24.92 19.19 -51.72
CA GLU A 234 24.83 17.96 -50.91
C GLU A 234 25.43 16.71 -51.57
N ASN A 235 25.60 16.71 -52.89
CA ASN A 235 26.21 15.62 -53.64
C ASN A 235 27.72 15.80 -53.84
N ASN A 236 28.35 16.75 -53.14
CA ASN A 236 29.76 17.15 -53.28
C ASN A 236 30.11 17.76 -54.65
N VAL A 237 29.15 18.37 -55.34
CA VAL A 237 29.39 19.03 -56.63
C VAL A 237 29.51 20.53 -56.40
N ALA A 238 30.63 21.13 -56.86
CA ALA A 238 30.80 22.58 -56.83
C ALA A 238 29.78 23.27 -57.76
N LYS A 239 29.14 24.32 -57.26
CA LYS A 239 28.10 25.11 -57.91
C LYS A 239 28.44 26.60 -57.88
N THR A 240 27.84 27.33 -58.82
CA THR A 240 27.92 28.79 -58.86
C THR A 240 26.55 29.35 -59.20
N VAL A 241 26.09 30.30 -58.40
CA VAL A 241 24.87 31.07 -58.65
C VAL A 241 25.27 32.50 -58.99
N THR A 242 24.72 33.02 -60.09
CA THR A 242 24.93 34.41 -60.50
C THR A 242 23.60 35.16 -60.46
N ALA A 243 23.50 36.15 -59.58
CA ALA A 243 22.44 37.14 -59.56
C ALA A 243 22.85 38.36 -60.38
N THR A 244 21.97 38.85 -61.26
CA THR A 244 22.22 40.02 -62.13
C THR A 244 21.12 41.06 -61.94
N LYS A 245 21.51 42.33 -61.91
CA LYS A 245 20.60 43.47 -61.84
C LYS A 245 20.25 43.96 -63.25
N ASN A 246 18.96 44.09 -63.56
CA ASN A 246 18.50 44.59 -64.85
C ASN A 246 18.50 46.13 -64.90
N THR A 247 18.14 46.71 -66.04
CA THR A 247 18.12 48.18 -66.26
C THR A 247 17.05 48.91 -65.44
N GLU A 248 16.06 48.20 -64.90
CA GLU A 248 15.01 48.72 -64.01
C GLU A 248 15.41 48.61 -62.53
N GLY A 249 16.61 48.06 -62.25
CA GLY A 249 17.14 47.88 -60.90
C GLY A 249 16.68 46.62 -60.17
N LYS A 250 15.91 45.75 -60.84
CA LYS A 250 15.44 44.47 -60.29
C LYS A 250 16.46 43.37 -60.48
N TRP A 251 16.57 42.50 -59.48
CA TRP A 251 17.51 41.38 -59.46
C TRP A 251 16.85 40.09 -59.94
N SER A 252 17.60 39.29 -60.70
CA SER A 252 17.22 37.92 -61.05
C SER A 252 18.44 37.02 -61.08
N ILE A 253 18.24 35.73 -60.83
CA ILE A 253 19.27 34.70 -60.99
C ILE A 253 19.16 34.06 -62.38
N ASN A 254 20.30 33.77 -63.00
CA ASN A 254 20.30 33.03 -64.25
C ASN A 254 19.97 31.55 -63.95
N HIS A 255 18.70 31.17 -64.08
CA HIS A 255 18.24 29.80 -63.83
C HIS A 255 18.75 28.82 -64.91
N PRO A 256 19.58 27.81 -64.58
CA PRO A 256 19.31 26.49 -65.10
C PRO A 256 18.05 25.98 -64.38
N THR A 257 16.96 25.79 -65.12
CA THR A 257 15.70 25.24 -64.62
C THR A 257 15.97 23.92 -63.89
N ASP A 258 15.83 23.93 -62.55
CA ASP A 258 15.35 22.81 -61.70
C ASP A 258 15.63 23.00 -60.19
N ASN A 259 16.31 24.07 -59.75
CA ASN A 259 16.59 24.24 -58.32
C ASN A 259 15.68 25.27 -57.62
N ALA A 260 14.61 24.78 -56.98
CA ALA A 260 13.71 25.58 -56.13
C ALA A 260 14.35 26.04 -54.81
N ASN A 261 15.59 25.60 -54.57
CA ASN A 261 16.33 25.72 -53.31
C ASN A 261 17.29 26.95 -53.30
N VAL A 262 17.35 27.72 -54.39
CA VAL A 262 18.05 29.01 -54.45
C VAL A 262 17.03 30.12 -54.67
N LEU A 263 16.84 30.96 -53.66
CA LEU A 263 15.88 32.06 -53.67
C LEU A 263 16.61 33.39 -53.84
N ILE A 264 15.96 34.35 -54.49
CA ILE A 264 16.44 35.74 -54.58
C ILE A 264 15.31 36.71 -54.28
N ASP A 265 15.59 37.71 -53.46
CA ASP A 265 14.72 38.86 -53.29
C ASP A 265 14.94 39.84 -54.46
N GLU A 266 13.92 40.03 -55.30
CA GLU A 266 14.01 40.81 -56.55
C GLU A 266 14.35 42.29 -56.33
N ASP A 267 14.07 42.83 -55.14
CA ASP A 267 14.26 44.25 -54.81
C ASP A 267 15.65 44.52 -54.21
N THR A 268 16.10 43.62 -53.35
CA THR A 268 17.33 43.79 -52.57
C THR A 268 18.52 43.02 -53.14
N GLY A 269 18.28 42.03 -53.99
CA GLY A 269 19.31 41.14 -54.54
C GLY A 269 19.89 40.16 -53.53
N VAL A 270 19.25 40.00 -52.37
CA VAL A 270 19.65 39.03 -51.35
C VAL A 270 19.41 37.62 -51.90
N ILE A 271 20.46 36.81 -51.93
CA ILE A 271 20.42 35.40 -52.35
C ILE A 271 20.31 34.55 -51.10
N ASN A 272 19.38 33.60 -51.07
CA ASN A 272 19.25 32.61 -50.01
C ASN A 272 19.43 31.20 -50.60
N LEU A 273 20.51 30.53 -50.19
CA LEU A 273 20.72 29.10 -50.42
C LEU A 273 20.04 28.37 -49.25
N VAL A 274 18.92 27.70 -49.49
CA VAL A 274 18.27 26.89 -48.43
C VAL A 274 19.16 25.70 -48.05
N ALA A 275 18.96 25.14 -46.87
CA ALA A 275 19.84 24.10 -46.31
C ALA A 275 20.00 22.89 -47.25
N GLU A 276 18.94 22.47 -47.93
CA GLU A 276 18.98 21.33 -48.84
C GLU A 276 19.76 21.58 -50.14
N GLU A 277 20.24 22.80 -50.38
CA GLU A 277 21.04 23.16 -51.56
C GLU A 277 22.54 23.08 -51.35
N VAL A 278 22.98 23.28 -50.11
CA VAL A 278 24.37 23.55 -49.80
C VAL A 278 24.87 22.59 -48.73
N LYS A 279 25.98 21.91 -49.04
CA LYS A 279 26.55 20.89 -48.19
C LYS A 279 26.89 21.43 -46.81
N ASP A 280 26.35 20.77 -45.80
CA ASP A 280 26.73 20.96 -44.40
C ASP A 280 28.25 20.95 -44.18
N GLY A 281 28.73 21.92 -43.39
CA GLY A 281 30.15 22.08 -43.07
C GLY A 281 31.05 22.59 -44.21
N SER A 282 30.51 22.79 -45.42
CA SER A 282 31.28 23.32 -46.56
C SER A 282 31.43 24.85 -46.49
N GLU A 283 32.43 25.39 -47.20
CA GLU A 283 32.61 26.84 -47.33
C GLU A 283 31.83 27.40 -48.52
N VAL A 284 31.16 28.53 -48.30
CA VAL A 284 30.54 29.36 -49.33
C VAL A 284 31.33 30.65 -49.46
N ARG A 285 31.62 31.06 -50.69
CA ARG A 285 32.32 32.31 -51.01
C ARG A 285 31.46 33.15 -51.94
N ALA A 286 31.53 34.47 -51.85
CA ALA A 286 30.79 35.36 -52.73
C ALA A 286 31.61 36.54 -53.20
N LYS A 287 31.36 37.02 -54.41
CA LYS A 287 31.98 38.23 -54.96
C LYS A 287 30.97 39.09 -55.72
N ALA A 288 31.20 40.40 -55.74
CA ALA A 288 30.40 41.36 -56.48
C ALA A 288 31.13 41.84 -57.75
N VAL A 289 30.36 42.31 -58.74
CA VAL A 289 30.87 42.96 -59.95
C VAL A 289 30.06 44.25 -60.19
N ASP A 290 30.74 45.35 -60.46
CA ASP A 290 30.11 46.65 -60.75
C ASP A 290 29.66 46.82 -62.22
N ASN A 291 29.03 47.94 -62.53
CA ASN A 291 28.58 48.27 -63.90
C ASN A 291 29.73 48.48 -64.90
N SER A 292 30.93 48.79 -64.41
CA SER A 292 32.16 48.98 -65.21
C SER A 292 32.89 47.66 -65.49
N GLY A 293 32.53 46.59 -64.78
CA GLY A 293 33.13 45.26 -64.89
C GLY A 293 34.24 44.97 -63.86
N ASN A 294 34.43 45.85 -62.88
CA ASN A 294 35.37 45.62 -61.78
C ASN A 294 34.76 44.64 -60.77
N SER A 295 35.55 43.69 -60.28
CA SER A 295 35.11 42.68 -59.30
C SER A 295 35.76 42.93 -57.94
N THR A 296 35.12 42.46 -56.87
CA THR A 296 35.73 42.36 -55.54
C THR A 296 37.12 41.72 -55.64
N SER A 297 38.09 42.28 -54.92
CA SER A 297 39.45 41.73 -54.91
C SER A 297 39.46 40.32 -54.29
N GLU A 298 40.33 39.42 -54.77
CA GLU A 298 40.36 38.04 -54.26
C GLU A 298 40.77 37.98 -52.77
N GLU A 299 41.51 38.97 -52.28
CA GLU A 299 41.93 39.10 -50.88
C GLU A 299 40.77 39.52 -49.97
N ASP A 300 39.73 40.17 -50.52
CA ASP A 300 38.56 40.65 -49.78
C ASP A 300 37.38 39.67 -49.83
N ILE A 301 37.47 38.54 -50.55
CA ILE A 301 36.39 37.54 -50.60
C ILE A 301 36.28 36.84 -49.25
N GLU A 302 35.25 37.20 -48.49
CA GLU A 302 34.86 36.51 -47.27
C GLU A 302 34.22 35.14 -47.58
N ALA A 303 34.54 34.16 -46.74
CA ALA A 303 33.94 32.82 -46.78
C ALA A 303 33.07 32.62 -45.54
N ALA A 304 31.89 32.04 -45.70
CA ALA A 304 31.06 31.56 -44.61
C ALA A 304 31.02 30.04 -44.63
N LYS A 305 31.21 29.42 -43.46
CA LYS A 305 31.05 27.98 -43.31
C LYS A 305 29.58 27.65 -43.08
N VAL A 306 29.06 26.66 -43.79
CA VAL A 306 27.67 26.21 -43.67
C VAL A 306 27.53 25.43 -42.37
N ILE A 307 26.53 25.81 -41.57
CA ILE A 307 26.21 25.15 -40.31
C ILE A 307 25.54 23.80 -40.61
N ALA A 308 25.98 22.71 -39.99
CA ALA A 308 25.37 21.40 -40.18
C ALA A 308 23.92 21.36 -39.63
N ASN A 309 22.98 20.81 -40.40
CA ASN A 309 21.53 20.78 -40.12
C ASN A 309 20.92 19.36 -40.14
N ASP A 310 21.72 18.32 -40.05
CA ASP A 310 21.21 16.95 -39.87
C ASP A 310 20.61 16.76 -38.46
N ASN A 311 19.39 16.22 -38.35
CA ASN A 311 18.79 15.92 -37.04
C ASN A 311 19.18 14.53 -36.51
N PRO A 312 19.54 14.40 -35.22
CA PRO A 312 19.82 13.12 -34.60
C PRO A 312 18.67 12.13 -34.81
N SER A 313 19.00 10.87 -35.07
CA SER A 313 18.01 9.83 -35.36
C SER A 313 18.47 8.46 -34.88
N GLY A 314 17.49 7.59 -34.61
CA GLY A 314 17.74 6.19 -34.22
C GLY A 314 18.49 6.02 -32.91
N ILE A 315 18.44 7.03 -32.03
CA ILE A 315 19.13 7.00 -30.75
C ILE A 315 18.36 6.12 -29.78
N LYS A 316 19.01 5.07 -29.27
CA LYS A 316 18.41 4.11 -28.33
C LYS A 316 19.47 3.36 -27.54
N PHE A 317 19.04 2.77 -26.43
CA PHE A 317 19.81 1.75 -25.73
C PHE A 317 19.90 0.44 -26.54
N SER A 318 20.96 -0.34 -26.29
CA SER A 318 20.98 -1.76 -26.58
C SER A 318 20.03 -2.53 -25.66
N ASP A 319 19.57 -3.70 -26.09
CA ASP A 319 18.61 -4.51 -25.32
C ASP A 319 19.16 -4.95 -23.94
N ASP A 320 20.49 -4.98 -23.78
CA ASP A 320 21.19 -5.32 -22.54
C ASP A 320 21.61 -4.08 -21.71
N GLY A 321 21.24 -2.87 -22.14
CA GLY A 321 21.54 -1.63 -21.42
C GLY A 321 23.01 -1.20 -21.43
N SER A 322 23.90 -1.97 -22.06
CA SER A 322 25.35 -1.73 -22.04
C SER A 322 25.84 -0.64 -22.99
N ARG A 323 24.98 -0.17 -23.91
CA ARG A 323 25.35 0.79 -24.94
C ARG A 323 24.20 1.72 -25.32
N ILE A 324 24.55 2.91 -25.79
CA ILE A 324 23.66 3.78 -26.57
C ILE A 324 24.20 3.88 -28.00
N ILE A 325 23.35 3.63 -28.98
CA ILE A 325 23.68 3.74 -30.41
C ILE A 325 22.82 4.80 -31.05
N GLY A 326 23.32 5.43 -32.11
CA GLY A 326 22.55 6.41 -32.85
C GLY A 326 23.27 6.96 -34.08
N LYS A 327 22.60 7.89 -34.74
CA LYS A 327 23.16 8.68 -35.83
C LYS A 327 22.90 10.17 -35.57
N THR A 328 23.89 10.99 -35.87
CA THR A 328 23.88 12.44 -35.77
C THR A 328 24.79 13.02 -36.86
N GLU A 329 25.13 14.29 -36.79
CA GLU A 329 26.07 14.97 -37.67
C GLU A 329 27.48 14.35 -37.57
N PRO A 330 28.20 14.14 -38.69
CA PRO A 330 29.57 13.68 -38.65
C PRO A 330 30.45 14.56 -37.77
N GLU A 331 31.34 13.94 -37.00
CA GLU A 331 32.26 14.62 -36.08
C GLU A 331 31.62 15.38 -34.91
N ALA A 332 30.29 15.27 -34.70
CA ALA A 332 29.64 15.83 -33.52
C ALA A 332 30.08 15.10 -32.24
N VAL A 333 30.21 15.86 -31.14
CA VAL A 333 30.51 15.32 -29.81
C VAL A 333 29.21 14.86 -29.16
N VAL A 334 29.14 13.60 -28.74
CA VAL A 334 27.98 13.00 -28.08
C VAL A 334 28.35 12.63 -26.65
N VAL A 335 27.56 13.09 -25.68
CA VAL A 335 27.78 12.87 -24.24
C VAL A 335 26.49 12.37 -23.61
N VAL A 336 26.56 11.31 -22.82
CA VAL A 336 25.44 10.76 -22.04
C VAL A 336 25.64 11.17 -20.59
N LYS A 337 24.60 11.72 -19.98
CA LYS A 337 24.59 12.11 -18.58
C LYS A 337 23.46 11.43 -17.81
N ASP A 338 23.69 11.17 -16.53
CA ASP A 338 22.60 10.86 -15.60
C ASP A 338 21.78 12.12 -15.26
N THR A 339 20.75 11.95 -14.45
CA THR A 339 19.86 13.03 -13.98
C THR A 339 20.54 14.03 -13.05
N ASP A 340 21.64 13.63 -12.39
CA ASP A 340 22.47 14.50 -11.54
C ASP A 340 23.48 15.32 -12.36
N GLY A 341 23.60 15.04 -13.66
CA GLY A 341 24.47 15.74 -14.61
C GLY A 341 25.88 15.16 -14.73
N ASN A 342 26.15 14.00 -14.11
CA ASN A 342 27.41 13.30 -14.27
C ASN A 342 27.48 12.64 -15.64
N VAL A 343 28.63 12.70 -16.29
CA VAL A 343 28.84 12.02 -17.57
C VAL A 343 29.04 10.52 -17.33
N LEU A 344 28.21 9.72 -17.99
CA LEU A 344 28.28 8.26 -17.98
C LEU A 344 29.11 7.72 -19.15
N SER A 345 29.07 8.39 -20.31
CA SER A 345 29.87 8.07 -21.49
C SER A 345 29.93 9.27 -22.43
N GLY A 346 30.95 9.34 -23.28
CA GLY A 346 30.99 10.31 -24.38
C GLY A 346 31.98 9.91 -25.47
N ASP A 347 31.66 10.26 -26.71
CA ASP A 347 32.51 10.00 -27.89
C ASP A 347 32.11 10.92 -29.04
N VAL A 348 32.88 10.88 -30.13
CA VAL A 348 32.63 11.66 -31.35
C VAL A 348 31.99 10.77 -32.42
N ALA A 349 30.96 11.27 -33.08
CA ALA A 349 30.34 10.59 -34.20
C ALA A 349 31.33 10.41 -35.36
N ASP A 350 31.31 9.24 -36.01
CA ASP A 350 32.22 8.93 -37.11
C ASP A 350 31.96 9.80 -38.35
N GLY A 351 32.78 9.67 -39.40
CA GLY A 351 32.62 10.42 -40.65
C GLY A 351 31.30 10.15 -41.40
N SER A 352 30.50 9.17 -40.96
CA SER A 352 29.14 8.89 -41.44
C SER A 352 28.04 9.35 -40.49
N GLY A 353 28.42 9.97 -39.36
CA GLY A 353 27.52 10.45 -38.32
C GLY A 353 27.09 9.38 -37.31
N LYS A 354 27.61 8.16 -37.37
CA LYS A 354 27.22 7.08 -36.44
C LYS A 354 28.04 7.16 -35.16
N PHE A 355 27.41 6.81 -34.05
CA PHE A 355 28.09 6.69 -32.76
C PHE A 355 27.64 5.43 -32.00
N THR A 356 28.50 4.95 -31.10
CA THR A 356 28.20 3.87 -30.16
C THR A 356 28.91 4.16 -28.86
N LEU A 357 28.15 4.43 -27.82
CA LEU A 357 28.65 4.82 -26.50
C LEU A 357 28.52 3.64 -25.53
N PRO A 358 29.63 3.08 -25.02
CA PRO A 358 29.58 2.04 -23.99
C PRO A 358 29.22 2.62 -22.62
N LEU A 359 28.41 1.89 -21.85
CA LEU A 359 28.04 2.23 -20.48
C LEU A 359 28.61 1.17 -19.54
N ASN A 360 29.39 1.60 -18.54
CA ASN A 360 29.99 0.73 -17.55
C ASN A 360 29.89 1.35 -16.13
N PRO A 361 29.00 0.83 -15.26
CA PRO A 361 28.15 -0.34 -15.47
C PRO A 361 27.06 -0.12 -16.53
N ALA A 362 26.51 -1.22 -17.06
CA ALA A 362 25.32 -1.17 -17.91
C ALA A 362 24.13 -0.65 -17.09
N LEU A 363 23.24 0.12 -17.73
CA LEU A 363 22.02 0.63 -17.11
C LEU A 363 20.88 -0.34 -17.43
N THR A 364 20.34 -0.99 -16.41
CA THR A 364 19.41 -2.13 -16.60
C THR A 364 18.19 -2.06 -15.69
N ASN A 365 17.94 -0.94 -15.03
CA ASN A 365 16.90 -0.76 -14.02
C ASN A 365 15.99 0.43 -14.38
N GLY A 366 15.77 0.66 -15.68
CA GLY A 366 14.91 1.75 -16.15
C GLY A 366 15.46 3.15 -15.86
N GLU A 367 16.77 3.31 -15.72
CA GLU A 367 17.38 4.60 -15.41
C GLU A 367 17.17 5.61 -16.56
N ASP A 368 16.80 6.83 -16.20
CA ASP A 368 16.72 7.95 -17.16
C ASP A 368 18.09 8.60 -17.36
N VAL A 369 18.42 8.86 -18.62
CA VAL A 369 19.64 9.55 -19.04
C VAL A 369 19.33 10.66 -20.04
N LYS A 370 20.24 11.63 -20.13
CA LYS A 370 20.21 12.70 -21.11
C LYS A 370 21.39 12.57 -22.07
N VAL A 371 21.09 12.44 -23.35
CA VAL A 371 22.08 12.46 -24.44
C VAL A 371 22.21 13.87 -24.98
N ILE A 372 23.40 14.44 -24.87
CA ILE A 372 23.78 15.76 -25.35
C ILE A 372 24.62 15.59 -26.62
N ILE A 373 24.21 16.24 -27.69
CA ILE A 373 24.90 16.21 -28.97
C ILE A 373 25.33 17.64 -29.29
N ASP A 374 26.62 17.86 -29.51
CA ASP A 374 27.21 19.14 -29.90
C ASP A 374 27.89 19.02 -31.27
N SER A 375 27.27 19.63 -32.28
CA SER A 375 27.72 19.60 -33.67
C SER A 375 28.68 20.76 -34.01
N GLY A 376 29.09 21.56 -33.01
CA GLY A 376 29.90 22.76 -33.18
C GLY A 376 29.09 24.05 -33.29
N GLU A 377 29.78 25.20 -33.16
CA GLU A 377 29.25 26.56 -33.33
C GLU A 377 27.98 26.91 -32.50
N GLY A 378 27.76 26.17 -31.40
CA GLY A 378 26.66 26.42 -30.46
C GLY A 378 25.40 25.60 -30.71
N ASN A 379 25.40 24.70 -31.71
CA ASN A 379 24.28 23.82 -31.99
C ASN A 379 24.29 22.59 -31.10
N VAL A 380 23.52 22.66 -30.00
CA VAL A 380 23.41 21.55 -29.05
C VAL A 380 21.99 21.03 -28.91
N LYS A 381 21.85 19.72 -29.01
CA LYS A 381 20.58 18.98 -28.90
C LYS A 381 20.63 18.09 -27.66
N GLU A 382 19.51 18.02 -26.95
CA GLU A 382 19.34 17.15 -25.78
C GLU A 382 18.21 16.18 -26.03
N ILE A 383 18.43 14.90 -25.70
CA ILE A 383 17.49 13.81 -25.90
C ILE A 383 17.42 13.01 -24.61
N ASP A 384 16.23 12.93 -24.02
CA ASP A 384 15.98 12.09 -22.85
C ASP A 384 15.70 10.65 -23.31
N LEU A 385 16.33 9.68 -22.64
CA LEU A 385 16.15 8.25 -22.90
C LEU A 385 16.02 7.51 -21.57
N THR A 386 15.24 6.43 -21.57
CA THR A 386 15.12 5.52 -20.43
C THR A 386 15.78 4.20 -20.81
N ALA A 387 16.62 3.67 -19.91
CA ALA A 387 17.27 2.37 -20.06
C ALA A 387 16.24 1.22 -20.08
N PRO A 388 16.56 0.06 -20.65
CA PRO A 388 15.73 -1.13 -20.45
C PRO A 388 15.72 -1.51 -18.97
N ASP A 389 14.58 -1.99 -18.50
CA ASP A 389 14.44 -2.50 -17.15
C ASP A 389 14.41 -4.04 -17.16
N LEU A 390 15.52 -4.62 -16.74
CA LEU A 390 15.79 -6.05 -16.65
C LEU A 390 16.06 -6.49 -15.20
N THR A 391 15.90 -5.58 -14.24
CA THR A 391 16.33 -5.80 -12.86
C THR A 391 15.11 -6.15 -12.04
N ALA A 392 15.04 -7.40 -11.59
CA ALA A 392 13.96 -7.81 -10.70
C ALA A 392 14.02 -7.07 -9.35
N PRO A 393 12.87 -6.80 -8.71
CA PRO A 393 12.85 -6.29 -7.35
C PRO A 393 13.58 -7.20 -6.37
N ALA A 394 13.94 -6.67 -5.20
CA ALA A 394 14.39 -7.48 -4.08
C ALA A 394 13.26 -8.41 -3.58
N ALA A 395 13.62 -9.51 -2.92
CA ALA A 395 12.63 -10.42 -2.36
C ALA A 395 11.80 -9.74 -1.24
N PRO A 396 10.48 -9.99 -1.12
CA PRO A 396 9.70 -9.52 0.02
C PRO A 396 10.27 -10.03 1.34
N ASN A 397 10.13 -9.25 2.41
CA ASN A 397 10.50 -9.69 3.75
C ASN A 397 9.31 -10.34 4.44
N LEU A 398 9.45 -11.57 4.92
CA LEU A 398 8.42 -12.29 5.65
C LEU A 398 8.79 -12.42 7.13
N VAL A 399 7.84 -12.15 8.01
CA VAL A 399 7.98 -12.33 9.46
C VAL A 399 6.85 -13.24 9.91
N ALA A 400 7.23 -14.37 10.52
CA ALA A 400 6.29 -15.18 11.27
C ALA A 400 6.18 -14.62 12.69
N GLU A 401 4.97 -14.26 13.08
CA GLU A 401 4.68 -13.68 14.37
C GLU A 401 4.41 -14.79 15.40
N VAL A 402 4.63 -14.49 16.69
CA VAL A 402 4.46 -15.45 17.79
C VAL A 402 3.02 -15.95 17.90
N ASP A 403 2.05 -15.16 17.44
CA ASP A 403 0.63 -15.52 17.42
C ASP A 403 0.23 -16.41 16.22
N GLY A 404 1.19 -16.87 15.41
CA GLY A 404 0.97 -17.69 14.22
C GLY A 404 0.55 -16.92 12.97
N SER A 405 0.38 -15.60 13.04
CA SER A 405 0.16 -14.79 11.84
C SER A 405 1.46 -14.59 11.04
N ILE A 406 1.30 -14.16 9.78
CA ILE A 406 2.43 -13.85 8.89
C ILE A 406 2.29 -12.41 8.39
N SER A 407 3.36 -11.65 8.55
CA SER A 407 3.54 -10.32 7.98
C SER A 407 4.44 -10.39 6.75
N VAL A 408 3.99 -9.89 5.60
CA VAL A 408 4.78 -9.79 4.36
C VAL A 408 4.98 -8.32 4.02
N THR A 409 6.22 -7.87 4.01
CA THR A 409 6.61 -6.50 3.65
C THR A 409 7.13 -6.48 2.22
N PRO A 410 6.52 -5.69 1.31
CA PRO A 410 7.04 -5.49 -0.03
C PRO A 410 8.48 -4.94 0.00
N PRO A 411 9.29 -5.25 -1.02
CA PRO A 411 10.61 -4.64 -1.16
C PRO A 411 10.51 -3.11 -1.39
N MET A 412 11.61 -2.40 -1.12
CA MET A 412 11.66 -0.93 -1.20
C MET A 412 11.94 -0.40 -2.62
N ASP A 413 12.12 -1.27 -3.60
CA ASP A 413 12.28 -0.87 -4.99
C ASP A 413 11.09 0.02 -5.44
N ASN A 414 11.39 1.13 -6.11
CA ASN A 414 10.39 2.18 -6.35
C ASN A 414 9.30 1.76 -7.34
N ASP A 415 9.63 0.82 -8.22
CA ASP A 415 8.88 0.33 -9.36
C ASP A 415 8.13 -0.99 -9.09
N VAL A 416 8.12 -1.45 -7.83
CA VAL A 416 7.36 -2.64 -7.42
C VAL A 416 5.89 -2.40 -7.71
N LYS A 417 5.32 -3.30 -8.51
CA LYS A 417 3.94 -3.27 -8.96
C LYS A 417 3.05 -4.21 -8.17
N SER A 418 3.53 -5.42 -7.87
CA SER A 418 2.74 -6.41 -7.15
C SER A 418 3.57 -7.32 -6.26
N VAL A 419 2.90 -7.88 -5.25
CA VAL A 419 3.42 -8.94 -4.38
C VAL A 419 2.45 -10.12 -4.43
N GLN A 420 2.96 -11.29 -4.78
CA GLN A 420 2.23 -12.55 -4.72
C GLN A 420 2.69 -13.35 -3.49
N VAL A 421 1.76 -13.81 -2.68
CA VAL A 421 2.00 -14.63 -1.49
C VAL A 421 1.30 -15.98 -1.65
N ASN A 422 2.06 -17.06 -1.57
CA ASN A 422 1.55 -18.43 -1.58
C ASN A 422 1.64 -19.01 -0.16
N TYR A 423 0.54 -19.56 0.35
CA TYR A 423 0.43 -20.11 1.70
C TYR A 423 -0.50 -21.32 1.75
N THR A 424 -0.42 -22.11 2.81
CA THR A 424 -1.35 -23.23 3.06
C THR A 424 -2.40 -22.80 4.08
N ASP A 425 -3.68 -22.97 3.78
CA ASP A 425 -4.76 -22.70 4.72
C ASP A 425 -4.90 -23.78 5.80
N GLU A 426 -5.69 -23.50 6.84
CA GLU A 426 -5.93 -24.41 7.97
C GLU A 426 -6.53 -25.77 7.57
N ASN A 427 -7.18 -25.84 6.41
CA ASN A 427 -7.70 -27.09 5.85
C ASN A 427 -6.63 -27.89 5.08
N GLY A 428 -5.43 -27.35 4.93
CA GLY A 428 -4.33 -27.92 4.16
C GLY A 428 -4.40 -27.63 2.66
N THR A 429 -5.17 -26.64 2.24
CA THR A 429 -5.30 -26.24 0.83
C THR A 429 -4.32 -25.11 0.51
N GLU A 430 -3.63 -25.21 -0.62
CA GLU A 430 -2.78 -24.12 -1.11
C GLU A 430 -3.63 -22.93 -1.56
N LYS A 431 -3.21 -21.73 -1.17
CA LYS A 431 -3.83 -20.44 -1.49
C LYS A 431 -2.78 -19.50 -2.07
N THR A 432 -3.25 -18.62 -2.94
CA THR A 432 -2.46 -17.53 -3.50
C THR A 432 -3.20 -16.22 -3.25
N LEU A 433 -2.47 -15.24 -2.73
CA LEU A 433 -2.89 -13.86 -2.56
C LEU A 433 -2.03 -12.97 -3.44
N VAL A 434 -2.63 -12.01 -4.12
CA VAL A 434 -1.94 -11.00 -4.94
C VAL A 434 -2.35 -9.63 -4.44
N ALA A 435 -1.35 -8.83 -4.05
CA ALA A 435 -1.49 -7.42 -3.76
C ALA A 435 -0.85 -6.60 -4.88
N SER A 436 -1.49 -5.50 -5.27
CA SER A 436 -0.99 -4.60 -6.32
C SER A 436 -0.97 -3.16 -5.85
N LYS A 437 -0.01 -2.40 -6.38
CA LYS A 437 0.15 -0.95 -6.21
C LYS A 437 -0.44 -0.23 -7.42
N ASP A 438 -1.30 0.75 -7.19
CA ASP A 438 -1.88 1.57 -8.25
C ASP A 438 -0.96 2.74 -8.67
N ASP A 439 -1.39 3.50 -9.69
CA ASP A 439 -0.65 4.65 -10.24
C ASP A 439 -0.44 5.78 -9.22
N GLU A 440 -1.23 5.79 -8.13
CA GLU A 440 -1.14 6.76 -7.03
C GLU A 440 -0.22 6.25 -5.90
N GLY A 441 0.35 5.06 -6.06
CA GLY A 441 1.25 4.41 -5.11
C GLY A 441 0.55 3.68 -3.97
N LYS A 442 -0.78 3.50 -4.08
CA LYS A 442 -1.63 2.92 -3.05
C LYS A 442 -1.76 1.41 -3.24
N TRP A 443 -1.64 0.67 -2.14
CA TRP A 443 -1.68 -0.79 -2.13
C TRP A 443 -3.07 -1.34 -1.84
N SER A 444 -3.45 -2.39 -2.56
CA SER A 444 -4.67 -3.16 -2.31
C SER A 444 -4.48 -4.65 -2.61
N ILE A 445 -5.21 -5.52 -1.92
CA ILE A 445 -5.29 -6.94 -2.28
C ILE A 445 -6.24 -7.06 -3.46
N THR A 446 -5.74 -7.54 -4.59
CA THR A 446 -6.51 -7.69 -5.83
C THR A 446 -7.10 -9.08 -5.98
N GLU A 447 -6.44 -10.11 -5.45
CA GLU A 447 -6.93 -11.48 -5.47
C GLU A 447 -6.53 -12.26 -4.21
N PRO A 448 -7.42 -13.09 -3.63
CA PRO A 448 -8.87 -13.11 -3.87
C PRO A 448 -9.54 -11.87 -3.24
N THR A 449 -10.70 -11.46 -3.76
CA THR A 449 -11.46 -10.32 -3.21
C THR A 449 -12.10 -10.63 -1.86
N ASP A 450 -12.40 -11.90 -1.61
CA ASP A 450 -13.02 -12.39 -0.38
C ASP A 450 -11.96 -13.02 0.53
N THR A 451 -11.03 -12.18 1.02
CA THR A 451 -10.01 -12.59 1.99
C THR A 451 -10.19 -11.85 3.31
N VAL A 452 -9.80 -12.49 4.42
CA VAL A 452 -9.66 -11.83 5.72
C VAL A 452 -8.25 -11.29 5.96
N ALA A 453 -7.30 -11.59 5.05
CA ALA A 453 -5.99 -10.95 5.06
C ALA A 453 -6.15 -9.44 4.85
N THR A 454 -5.29 -8.66 5.49
CA THR A 454 -5.32 -7.20 5.43
C THR A 454 -4.06 -6.65 4.78
N ILE A 455 -4.14 -5.43 4.27
CA ILE A 455 -3.00 -4.72 3.70
C ILE A 455 -2.97 -3.28 4.18
N ASN A 456 -1.79 -2.80 4.54
CA ASN A 456 -1.59 -1.38 4.80
C ASN A 456 -1.50 -0.63 3.47
N GLU A 457 -2.46 0.25 3.24
CA GLU A 457 -2.61 1.01 2.00
C GLU A 457 -1.36 1.80 1.55
N THR A 458 -0.56 2.30 2.50
CA THR A 458 0.61 3.15 2.21
C THR A 458 1.90 2.35 2.11
N SER A 459 2.11 1.41 3.04
CA SER A 459 3.35 0.61 3.10
C SER A 459 3.29 -0.69 2.32
N GLY A 460 2.09 -1.14 1.95
CA GLY A 460 1.86 -2.42 1.27
C GLY A 460 2.09 -3.65 2.15
N VAL A 461 2.32 -3.49 3.45
CA VAL A 461 2.48 -4.62 4.39
C VAL A 461 1.20 -5.44 4.42
N ILE A 462 1.31 -6.72 4.03
CA ILE A 462 0.23 -7.70 4.04
C ILE A 462 0.29 -8.46 5.37
N SER A 463 -0.85 -8.64 6.04
CA SER A 463 -0.98 -9.49 7.23
C SER A 463 -1.97 -10.62 6.96
N ILE A 464 -1.49 -11.86 7.04
CA ILE A 464 -2.28 -13.08 6.95
C ILE A 464 -2.52 -13.54 8.40
N PRO A 465 -3.77 -13.50 8.90
CA PRO A 465 -4.04 -13.85 10.29
C PRO A 465 -3.85 -15.36 10.52
N ALA A 466 -3.53 -15.73 11.76
CA ALA A 466 -3.28 -17.12 12.16
C ALA A 466 -4.44 -18.07 11.81
N THR A 467 -5.68 -17.59 11.79
CA THR A 467 -6.87 -18.40 11.45
C THR A 467 -6.94 -18.82 9.98
N GLU A 468 -6.12 -18.24 9.11
CA GLU A 468 -6.12 -18.52 7.67
C GLU A 468 -4.89 -19.29 7.21
N VAL A 469 -3.88 -19.46 8.07
CA VAL A 469 -2.60 -20.03 7.69
C VAL A 469 -2.22 -21.17 8.60
N LYS A 470 -1.91 -22.31 8.00
CA LYS A 470 -1.62 -23.54 8.73
C LYS A 470 -0.32 -23.44 9.51
N ASP A 471 -0.39 -23.77 10.78
CA ASP A 471 0.76 -23.89 11.66
C ASP A 471 1.86 -24.80 11.09
N GLY A 472 3.12 -24.36 11.18
CA GLY A 472 4.28 -25.08 10.70
C GLY A 472 4.40 -25.20 9.18
N SER A 473 3.46 -24.67 8.40
CA SER A 473 3.55 -24.57 6.94
C SER A 473 4.53 -23.47 6.52
N GLU A 474 4.96 -23.51 5.27
CA GLU A 474 5.83 -22.50 4.69
C GLU A 474 5.00 -21.50 3.90
N VAL A 475 5.27 -20.21 4.09
CA VAL A 475 4.72 -19.12 3.29
C VAL A 475 5.82 -18.54 2.44
N ILE A 476 5.53 -18.35 1.16
CA ILE A 476 6.50 -17.88 0.18
C ILE A 476 5.93 -16.65 -0.53
N ALA A 477 6.75 -15.62 -0.71
CA ALA A 477 6.33 -14.42 -1.43
C ALA A 477 7.31 -14.00 -2.52
N LYS A 478 6.76 -13.41 -3.59
CA LYS A 478 7.49 -12.84 -4.72
C LYS A 478 6.99 -11.44 -5.03
N ALA A 479 7.87 -10.58 -5.52
CA ALA A 479 7.52 -9.27 -6.04
C ALA A 479 7.70 -9.21 -7.56
N THR A 480 6.89 -8.39 -8.22
CA THR A 480 6.97 -8.09 -9.65
C THR A 480 7.01 -6.58 -9.84
N ASP A 481 7.90 -6.07 -10.69
CA ASP A 481 7.97 -4.65 -11.06
C ASP A 481 6.97 -4.26 -12.17
N ASN A 482 7.07 -3.02 -12.62
CA ASN A 482 6.25 -2.49 -13.71
C ASN A 482 6.58 -3.07 -15.09
N SER A 483 7.82 -3.53 -15.28
CA SER A 483 8.34 -4.12 -16.52
C SER A 483 8.06 -5.63 -16.62
N GLY A 484 7.60 -6.24 -15.53
CA GLY A 484 7.28 -7.65 -15.41
C GLY A 484 8.43 -8.53 -14.94
N ASN A 485 9.56 -7.97 -14.48
CA ASN A 485 10.60 -8.78 -13.86
C ASN A 485 10.16 -9.23 -12.47
N THR A 486 10.48 -10.49 -12.14
CA THR A 486 10.04 -11.13 -10.90
C THR A 486 11.26 -11.52 -10.08
N THR A 487 11.15 -11.40 -8.76
CA THR A 487 12.19 -11.80 -7.80
C THR A 487 12.70 -13.20 -8.11
N SER A 488 14.01 -13.33 -8.29
CA SER A 488 14.67 -14.60 -8.67
C SER A 488 14.79 -15.58 -7.50
N ASP A 489 15.07 -15.07 -6.30
CA ASP A 489 15.09 -15.83 -5.06
C ASP A 489 13.81 -15.56 -4.26
N GLU A 490 13.04 -16.62 -3.99
CA GLU A 490 11.84 -16.52 -3.16
C GLU A 490 12.26 -16.49 -1.69
N ASN A 491 11.74 -15.51 -0.93
CA ASN A 491 11.92 -15.53 0.50
C ASN A 491 10.77 -16.29 1.14
N ALA A 492 11.11 -17.13 2.13
CA ALA A 492 10.17 -18.02 2.78
C ALA A 492 10.20 -17.81 4.29
N ALA A 493 9.02 -17.78 4.91
CA ALA A 493 8.87 -17.85 6.36
C ALA A 493 8.10 -19.10 6.72
N LYS A 494 8.62 -19.85 7.69
CA LYS A 494 7.88 -20.95 8.29
C LYS A 494 6.96 -20.37 9.36
N VAL A 495 5.66 -20.66 9.23
CA VAL A 495 4.63 -20.25 10.18
C VAL A 495 4.98 -20.86 11.53
N ILE A 496 5.11 -20.00 12.54
CA ILE A 496 5.32 -20.45 13.91
C ILE A 496 4.05 -21.18 14.32
N ALA A 497 4.21 -22.39 14.86
CA ALA A 497 3.06 -23.10 15.40
C ALA A 497 2.46 -22.24 16.52
N ASN A 498 1.25 -21.72 16.31
CA ASN A 498 0.52 -21.07 17.37
C ASN A 498 -0.05 -22.15 18.29
N GLU A 499 0.66 -22.38 19.38
CA GLU A 499 0.31 -23.42 20.32
C GLU A 499 -1.03 -23.18 21.06
N ASN A 500 -1.67 -22.01 20.85
CA ASN A 500 -2.99 -21.67 21.37
C ASN A 500 -4.14 -21.82 20.37
N ASN A 501 -3.89 -22.36 19.17
CA ASN A 501 -4.92 -22.60 18.17
C ASN A 501 -5.73 -23.87 18.48
N SER A 502 -6.44 -23.85 19.63
CA SER A 502 -7.29 -24.95 20.02
C SER A 502 -8.55 -25.02 19.14
N THR A 503 -8.79 -26.17 18.52
CA THR A 503 -9.95 -26.42 17.66
C THR A 503 -10.79 -27.58 18.18
N GLY A 504 -12.10 -27.49 17.99
CA GLY A 504 -13.04 -28.58 18.31
C GLY A 504 -13.11 -28.97 19.79
N VAL A 505 -12.79 -28.05 20.71
CA VAL A 505 -12.92 -28.28 22.16
C VAL A 505 -14.40 -28.36 22.52
N LYS A 506 -14.85 -29.52 23.01
CA LYS A 506 -16.25 -29.77 23.38
C LYS A 506 -16.38 -30.92 24.37
N PHE A 507 -17.55 -31.03 25.01
CA PHE A 507 -17.96 -32.24 25.71
C PHE A 507 -18.19 -33.41 24.74
N SER A 508 -18.00 -34.63 25.23
CA SER A 508 -18.57 -35.84 24.63
C SER A 508 -20.09 -35.84 24.77
N ASP A 509 -20.78 -36.54 23.88
CA ASP A 509 -22.25 -36.58 23.84
C ASP A 509 -22.87 -37.15 25.14
N ASP A 510 -22.11 -37.94 25.89
CA ASP A 510 -22.48 -38.52 27.19
C ASP A 510 -22.02 -37.69 28.40
N GLY A 511 -21.36 -36.54 28.18
CA GLY A 511 -20.86 -35.67 29.24
C GLY A 511 -19.67 -36.24 30.05
N ALA A 512 -19.16 -37.42 29.69
CA ALA A 512 -18.13 -38.12 30.46
C ALA A 512 -16.69 -37.62 30.18
N SER A 513 -16.47 -36.80 29.16
CA SER A 513 -15.15 -36.28 28.81
C SER A 513 -15.22 -34.94 28.08
N ILE A 514 -14.10 -34.22 28.10
CA ILE A 514 -13.84 -33.08 27.20
C ILE A 514 -12.79 -33.50 26.19
N ILE A 515 -13.09 -33.31 24.91
CA ILE A 515 -12.19 -33.64 23.81
C ILE A 515 -11.83 -32.37 23.04
N GLY A 516 -10.66 -32.38 22.41
CA GLY A 516 -10.25 -31.27 21.56
C GLY A 516 -8.88 -31.48 20.92
N LYS A 517 -8.46 -30.47 20.19
CA LYS A 517 -7.08 -30.33 19.70
C LYS A 517 -6.49 -29.02 20.18
N THR A 518 -5.19 -29.02 20.42
CA THR A 518 -4.33 -27.87 20.74
C THR A 518 -2.90 -28.19 20.26
N ALA A 519 -1.88 -27.44 20.67
CA ALA A 519 -0.51 -27.82 20.38
C ALA A 519 -0.16 -29.18 21.01
N PRO A 520 0.84 -29.90 20.48
CA PRO A 520 1.41 -31.06 21.15
C PRO A 520 2.01 -30.71 22.51
N GLU A 521 1.88 -31.61 23.48
CA GLU A 521 2.47 -31.47 24.84
C GLU A 521 1.94 -30.28 25.68
N SER A 522 0.86 -29.60 25.25
CA SER A 522 0.17 -28.57 26.02
C SER A 522 -0.52 -29.13 27.27
N VAL A 523 -0.50 -28.39 28.36
CA VAL A 523 -1.25 -28.70 29.59
C VAL A 523 -2.69 -28.20 29.44
N VAL A 524 -3.66 -29.08 29.67
CA VAL A 524 -5.08 -28.77 29.62
C VAL A 524 -5.70 -29.03 30.98
N VAL A 525 -6.32 -28.00 31.56
CA VAL A 525 -6.96 -28.04 32.88
C VAL A 525 -8.43 -27.67 32.73
N VAL A 526 -9.32 -28.45 33.34
CA VAL A 526 -10.76 -28.17 33.39
C VAL A 526 -11.12 -27.76 34.80
N LYS A 527 -11.75 -26.60 34.95
CA LYS A 527 -12.25 -26.09 36.22
C LYS A 527 -13.77 -25.96 36.22
N ASP A 528 -14.39 -26.19 37.37
CA ASP A 528 -15.80 -25.88 37.61
C ASP A 528 -16.03 -24.38 37.87
N GLU A 529 -17.28 -23.98 38.07
CA GLU A 529 -17.68 -22.59 38.39
C GLU A 529 -17.05 -22.04 39.68
N ASN A 530 -16.60 -22.91 40.58
CA ASN A 530 -15.91 -22.55 41.83
C ASN A 530 -14.39 -22.46 41.65
N ASN A 531 -13.89 -22.55 40.41
CA ASN A 531 -12.47 -22.62 40.04
C ASN A 531 -11.73 -23.86 40.59
N ILE A 532 -12.44 -24.92 40.95
CA ILE A 532 -11.86 -26.19 41.38
C ILE A 532 -11.50 -27.01 40.14
N ILE A 533 -10.29 -27.57 40.11
CA ILE A 533 -9.86 -28.45 39.02
C ILE A 533 -10.61 -29.78 39.13
N ILE A 534 -11.35 -30.13 38.07
CA ILE A 534 -12.13 -31.37 37.98
C ILE A 534 -11.53 -32.38 37.00
N SER A 535 -10.66 -31.93 36.08
CA SER A 535 -9.86 -32.80 35.22
C SER A 535 -8.62 -32.06 34.72
N GLU A 536 -7.55 -32.79 34.44
CA GLU A 536 -6.28 -32.26 33.92
C GLU A 536 -5.58 -33.31 33.07
N GLY A 537 -4.85 -32.88 32.05
CA GLY A 537 -4.04 -33.76 31.22
C GLY A 537 -3.16 -32.99 30.25
N ILE A 538 -2.50 -33.74 29.35
CA ILE A 538 -1.57 -33.21 28.37
C ILE A 538 -2.00 -33.71 26.99
N SER A 539 -1.92 -32.85 25.97
CA SER A 539 -2.18 -33.25 24.58
C SER A 539 -1.07 -34.17 24.03
N ASP A 540 -1.45 -35.08 23.13
CA ASP A 540 -0.51 -36.01 22.50
C ASP A 540 0.41 -35.34 21.46
N GLY A 541 1.32 -36.11 20.85
CA GLY A 541 2.24 -35.61 19.81
C GLY A 541 1.57 -35.09 18.54
N GLU A 542 0.27 -35.32 18.36
CA GLU A 542 -0.56 -34.75 17.28
C GLU A 542 -1.49 -33.64 17.78
N GLY A 543 -1.32 -33.21 19.04
CA GLY A 543 -2.10 -32.14 19.68
C GLY A 543 -3.49 -32.55 20.15
N ARG A 544 -3.87 -33.84 20.12
CA ARG A 544 -5.20 -34.28 20.58
C ARG A 544 -5.21 -34.49 22.09
N PHE A 545 -6.33 -34.16 22.73
CA PHE A 545 -6.57 -34.51 24.13
C PHE A 545 -7.98 -35.06 24.34
N THR A 546 -8.09 -35.91 25.34
CA THR A 546 -9.35 -36.41 25.91
C THR A 546 -9.20 -36.40 27.42
N LEU A 547 -9.97 -35.56 28.09
CA LEU A 547 -9.96 -35.42 29.54
C LEU A 547 -11.20 -36.08 30.13
N PRO A 548 -11.05 -37.19 30.89
CA PRO A 548 -12.18 -37.84 31.53
C PRO A 548 -12.71 -36.99 32.68
N LEU A 549 -14.03 -36.98 32.85
CA LEU A 549 -14.74 -36.34 33.95
C LEU A 549 -15.34 -37.44 34.85
N ASN A 550 -15.08 -37.36 36.16
CA ASN A 550 -15.62 -38.30 37.12
C ASN A 550 -16.10 -37.59 38.40
N PRO A 551 -17.41 -37.50 38.64
CA PRO A 551 -18.49 -38.02 37.79
C PRO A 551 -18.60 -37.31 36.42
N ALA A 552 -19.32 -37.91 35.47
CA ALA A 552 -19.70 -37.24 34.23
C ALA A 552 -20.59 -36.02 34.52
N LEU A 553 -20.48 -34.96 33.72
CA LEU A 553 -21.32 -33.76 33.84
C LEU A 553 -22.47 -33.88 32.84
N THR A 554 -23.69 -33.96 33.34
CA THR A 554 -24.87 -34.33 32.53
C THR A 554 -26.10 -33.48 32.83
N ASN A 555 -25.95 -32.35 33.52
CA ASN A 555 -27.04 -31.51 34.00
C ASN A 555 -26.81 -30.03 33.62
N GLY A 556 -26.21 -29.80 32.45
CA GLY A 556 -25.98 -28.44 31.95
C GLY A 556 -24.94 -27.63 32.73
N GLU A 557 -24.03 -28.28 33.47
CA GLU A 557 -23.02 -27.60 34.27
C GLU A 557 -22.03 -26.82 33.40
N ASN A 558 -21.63 -25.62 33.84
CA ASN A 558 -20.60 -24.85 33.16
C ASN A 558 -19.20 -25.20 33.68
N VAL A 559 -18.25 -25.25 32.76
CA VAL A 559 -16.83 -25.46 33.05
C VAL A 559 -15.98 -24.48 32.26
N LYS A 560 -14.79 -24.20 32.80
CA LYS A 560 -13.75 -23.42 32.14
C LYS A 560 -12.59 -24.34 31.79
N VAL A 561 -12.31 -24.50 30.50
CA VAL A 561 -11.14 -25.21 29.99
C VAL A 561 -9.99 -24.22 29.81
N ILE A 562 -8.88 -24.49 30.46
CA ILE A 562 -7.67 -23.70 30.46
C ILE A 562 -6.60 -24.49 29.71
N ILE A 563 -6.06 -23.92 28.65
CA ILE A 563 -5.01 -24.52 27.85
C ILE A 563 -3.77 -23.66 28.02
N ASP A 564 -2.71 -24.27 28.56
CA ASP A 564 -1.39 -23.66 28.73
C ASP A 564 -0.38 -24.44 27.89
N SER A 565 0.06 -23.81 26.82
CA SER A 565 1.10 -24.36 25.95
C SER A 565 2.52 -23.89 26.32
N GLY A 566 2.68 -23.16 27.42
CA GLY A 566 3.98 -22.65 27.87
C GLY A 566 4.19 -21.18 27.52
N GLU A 567 5.21 -20.88 26.71
CA GLU A 567 5.70 -19.49 26.51
C GLU A 567 4.69 -18.55 25.82
N SER A 568 3.63 -19.09 25.22
CA SER A 568 2.65 -18.37 24.39
C SER A 568 1.39 -17.89 25.15
N GLY A 569 1.33 -18.08 26.47
CA GLY A 569 0.21 -17.63 27.30
C GLY A 569 -0.98 -18.59 27.31
N VAL A 570 -1.97 -18.30 28.16
CA VAL A 570 -3.08 -19.21 28.50
C VAL A 570 -4.34 -18.88 27.71
N LYS A 571 -5.00 -19.89 27.13
CA LYS A 571 -6.34 -19.78 26.51
C LYS A 571 -7.42 -20.33 27.44
N GLU A 572 -8.50 -19.56 27.61
CA GLU A 572 -9.67 -19.98 28.38
C GLU A 572 -10.87 -20.19 27.45
N ILE A 573 -11.59 -21.30 27.64
CA ILE A 573 -12.79 -21.67 26.88
C ILE A 573 -13.88 -22.05 27.88
N ASP A 574 -14.98 -21.30 27.86
CA ASP A 574 -16.15 -21.64 28.66
C ASP A 574 -17.02 -22.62 27.87
N LEU A 575 -17.41 -23.72 28.50
CA LEU A 575 -18.27 -24.75 27.93
C LEU A 575 -19.43 -25.07 28.88
N THR A 576 -20.54 -25.49 28.31
CA THR A 576 -21.69 -26.02 29.05
C THR A 576 -21.85 -27.51 28.72
N ALA A 577 -21.98 -28.34 29.75
CA ALA A 577 -22.20 -29.77 29.61
C ALA A 577 -23.53 -30.07 28.90
N PRO A 578 -23.67 -31.23 28.23
CA PRO A 578 -24.98 -31.68 27.79
C PRO A 578 -25.88 -31.88 29.00
N ASP A 579 -27.15 -31.53 28.86
CA ASP A 579 -28.16 -31.78 29.87
C ASP A 579 -28.99 -33.01 29.46
N LEU A 580 -28.70 -34.13 30.14
CA LEU A 580 -29.31 -35.45 29.95
C LEU A 580 -30.09 -35.89 31.20
N THR A 581 -30.20 -35.04 32.21
CA THR A 581 -30.71 -35.41 33.53
C THR A 581 -32.15 -34.93 33.66
N ALA A 582 -33.09 -35.86 33.77
CA ALA A 582 -34.48 -35.50 34.01
C ALA A 582 -34.67 -34.86 35.40
N PRO A 583 -35.60 -33.89 35.54
CA PRO A 583 -35.97 -33.35 36.84
C PRO A 583 -36.46 -34.42 37.81
N ALA A 584 -36.41 -34.09 39.11
CA ALA A 584 -37.08 -34.88 40.14
C ALA A 584 -38.59 -35.01 39.84
N ALA A 585 -39.23 -36.02 40.42
CA ALA A 585 -40.66 -36.17 40.30
C ALA A 585 -41.38 -34.99 41.00
N PRO A 586 -42.49 -34.47 40.45
CA PRO A 586 -43.36 -33.55 41.18
C PRO A 586 -43.88 -34.19 42.47
N ASP A 587 -44.20 -33.42 43.51
CA ASP A 587 -44.88 -33.93 44.68
C ASP A 587 -46.40 -33.91 44.46
N LEU A 588 -47.10 -34.98 44.86
CA LEU A 588 -48.56 -35.09 44.77
C LEU A 588 -49.16 -35.32 46.15
N VAL A 589 -50.26 -34.62 46.42
CA VAL A 589 -51.08 -34.79 47.62
C VAL A 589 -52.52 -35.00 47.19
N ALA A 590 -53.13 -36.09 47.65
CA ALA A 590 -54.57 -36.29 47.59
C ALA A 590 -55.19 -35.69 48.85
N GLU A 591 -55.94 -34.62 48.69
CA GLU A 591 -56.54 -33.88 49.79
C GLU A 591 -57.79 -34.60 50.30
N VAL A 592 -58.17 -34.29 51.54
CA VAL A 592 -59.33 -34.86 52.23
C VAL A 592 -60.63 -34.73 51.44
N ASP A 593 -60.80 -33.58 50.80
CA ASP A 593 -62.02 -33.19 50.13
C ASP A 593 -62.16 -33.80 48.73
N GLY A 594 -61.23 -34.69 48.35
CA GLY A 594 -61.13 -35.34 47.05
C GLY A 594 -60.34 -34.53 46.01
N SER A 595 -59.87 -33.32 46.32
CA SER A 595 -59.03 -32.55 45.41
C SER A 595 -57.59 -33.07 45.37
N ILE A 596 -56.85 -32.74 44.32
CA ILE A 596 -55.44 -33.10 44.16
C ILE A 596 -54.59 -31.84 44.07
N SER A 597 -53.52 -31.80 44.86
CA SER A 597 -52.48 -30.78 44.78
C SER A 597 -51.22 -31.38 44.14
N VAL A 598 -50.66 -30.70 43.14
CA VAL A 598 -49.40 -31.10 42.48
C VAL A 598 -48.39 -29.97 42.61
N THR A 599 -47.27 -30.23 43.27
CA THR A 599 -46.18 -29.27 43.44
C THR A 599 -45.04 -29.60 42.46
N PRO A 600 -44.66 -28.68 41.56
CA PRO A 600 -43.51 -28.89 40.69
C PRO A 600 -42.22 -29.16 41.48
N PRO A 601 -41.29 -29.95 40.94
CA PRO A 601 -40.00 -30.18 41.57
C PRO A 601 -39.19 -28.88 41.65
N THR A 602 -38.22 -28.84 42.56
CA THR A 602 -37.40 -27.64 42.83
C THR A 602 -36.21 -27.48 41.89
N ASP A 603 -36.00 -28.39 40.93
CA ASP A 603 -34.93 -28.27 39.95
C ASP A 603 -35.07 -26.92 39.20
N ASN A 604 -33.94 -26.24 38.99
CA ASN A 604 -33.96 -24.85 38.52
C ASN A 604 -34.47 -24.70 37.08
N ASP A 605 -34.33 -25.76 36.29
CA ASP A 605 -34.55 -25.85 34.86
C ASP A 605 -35.87 -26.53 34.47
N VAL A 606 -36.74 -26.80 35.43
CA VAL A 606 -38.08 -27.36 35.18
C VAL A 606 -38.87 -26.42 34.28
N LYS A 607 -39.34 -26.95 33.15
CA LYS A 607 -40.10 -26.23 32.14
C LYS A 607 -41.59 -26.53 32.21
N SER A 608 -41.96 -27.78 32.46
CA SER A 608 -43.36 -28.17 32.50
C SER A 608 -43.64 -29.33 33.44
N VAL A 609 -44.88 -29.37 33.93
CA VAL A 609 -45.43 -30.52 34.67
C VAL A 609 -46.65 -31.02 33.92
N GLN A 610 -46.65 -32.30 33.58
CA GLN A 610 -47.79 -32.99 32.99
C GLN A 610 -48.47 -33.84 34.06
N VAL A 611 -49.77 -33.66 34.24
CA VAL A 611 -50.61 -34.42 35.16
C VAL A 611 -51.65 -35.20 34.37
N ASN A 612 -51.68 -36.52 34.54
CA ASN A 612 -52.69 -37.40 33.96
C ASN A 612 -53.63 -37.89 35.07
N TYR A 613 -54.93 -37.74 34.86
CA TYR A 613 -55.96 -38.15 35.83
C TYR A 613 -57.21 -38.67 35.10
N THR A 614 -58.10 -39.35 35.81
CA THR A 614 -59.40 -39.78 35.28
C THR A 614 -60.47 -38.82 35.76
N ASP A 615 -61.27 -38.25 34.85
CA ASP A 615 -62.40 -37.40 35.21
C ASP A 615 -63.59 -38.20 35.77
N GLU A 616 -64.56 -37.51 36.38
CA GLU A 616 -65.77 -38.11 36.97
C GLU A 616 -66.61 -38.93 35.99
N ASN A 617 -66.46 -38.71 34.68
CA ASN A 617 -67.13 -39.48 33.64
C ASN A 617 -66.35 -40.77 33.27
N GLY A 618 -65.17 -40.99 33.87
CA GLY A 618 -64.28 -42.10 33.58
C GLY A 618 -63.37 -41.88 32.37
N THR A 619 -63.19 -40.63 31.93
CA THR A 619 -62.34 -40.28 30.78
C THR A 619 -60.96 -39.83 31.26
N GLU A 620 -59.89 -40.35 30.65
CA GLU A 620 -58.54 -39.86 30.92
C GLU A 620 -58.36 -38.42 30.43
N LYS A 621 -57.73 -37.60 31.27
CA LYS A 621 -57.41 -36.19 31.04
C LYS A 621 -55.91 -35.97 31.25
N THR A 622 -55.36 -35.06 30.46
CA THR A 622 -53.99 -34.59 30.59
C THR A 622 -54.01 -33.08 30.77
N LEU A 623 -53.39 -32.62 31.85
CA LEU A 623 -53.15 -31.21 32.13
C LEU A 623 -51.66 -30.94 32.00
N VAL A 624 -51.31 -29.84 31.33
CA VAL A 624 -49.91 -29.41 31.16
C VAL A 624 -49.76 -28.01 31.72
N ALA A 625 -48.98 -27.90 32.79
CA ALA A 625 -48.50 -26.64 33.32
C ALA A 625 -47.13 -26.32 32.70
N THR A 626 -46.93 -25.08 32.27
CA THR A 626 -45.70 -24.60 31.65
C THR A 626 -45.18 -23.36 32.38
N LYS A 627 -43.86 -23.30 32.57
CA LYS A 627 -43.12 -22.19 33.14
C LYS A 627 -42.54 -21.35 32.00
N ASN A 628 -42.80 -20.05 31.99
CA ASN A 628 -42.23 -19.13 31.01
C ASN A 628 -40.83 -18.65 31.43
N ASP A 629 -40.17 -17.88 30.56
CA ASP A 629 -38.83 -17.35 30.80
C ASP A 629 -38.75 -16.38 32.01
N GLU A 630 -39.87 -15.79 32.42
CA GLU A 630 -39.98 -14.96 33.64
C GLU A 630 -40.17 -15.80 34.92
N GLY A 631 -40.21 -17.13 34.80
CA GLY A 631 -40.42 -18.07 35.88
C GLY A 631 -41.88 -18.23 36.32
N LYS A 632 -42.83 -17.68 35.56
CA LYS A 632 -44.27 -17.73 35.85
C LYS A 632 -44.93 -18.94 35.22
N TRP A 633 -45.84 -19.55 35.98
CA TRP A 633 -46.53 -20.77 35.60
C TRP A 633 -47.92 -20.51 35.02
N SER A 634 -48.29 -21.29 34.00
CA SER A 634 -49.62 -21.26 33.39
C SER A 634 -50.05 -22.66 32.94
N ILE A 635 -51.36 -22.93 32.96
CA ILE A 635 -51.92 -24.18 32.44
C ILE A 635 -52.38 -23.96 31.00
N THR A 636 -52.00 -24.87 30.10
CA THR A 636 -52.56 -24.92 28.75
C THR A 636 -53.74 -25.91 28.75
N GLU A 637 -54.98 -25.39 28.78
CA GLU A 637 -56.19 -26.22 28.85
C GLU A 637 -56.38 -27.13 27.61
N PRO A 638 -56.90 -28.36 27.78
CA PRO A 638 -58.01 -28.81 26.97
C PRO A 638 -59.32 -28.24 27.58
N THR A 639 -60.04 -27.46 26.78
CA THR A 639 -61.30 -26.77 27.12
C THR A 639 -62.18 -27.50 28.14
N GLY A 640 -62.51 -26.83 29.25
CA GLY A 640 -63.59 -27.22 30.16
C GLY A 640 -63.20 -27.88 31.49
N THR A 641 -61.99 -27.63 31.99
CA THR A 641 -61.53 -28.07 33.33
C THR A 641 -61.43 -26.88 34.29
N VAL A 642 -61.74 -27.07 35.57
CA VAL A 642 -61.70 -26.01 36.61
C VAL A 642 -60.38 -26.02 37.40
N ALA A 643 -59.37 -26.74 36.92
CA ALA A 643 -58.07 -26.79 37.58
C ALA A 643 -57.40 -25.41 37.62
N THR A 644 -56.78 -25.08 38.75
CA THR A 644 -56.12 -23.79 38.96
C THR A 644 -54.62 -23.98 39.15
N ILE A 645 -53.84 -22.91 38.93
CA ILE A 645 -52.40 -22.90 39.17
C ILE A 645 -52.01 -21.61 39.88
N ASN A 646 -51.10 -21.73 40.84
CA ASN A 646 -50.42 -20.58 41.39
C ASN A 646 -49.35 -20.10 40.41
N GLU A 647 -49.49 -18.89 39.86
CA GLU A 647 -48.58 -18.33 38.86
C GLU A 647 -47.11 -18.26 39.33
N THR A 648 -46.86 -18.17 40.64
CA THR A 648 -45.50 -18.04 41.20
C THR A 648 -44.91 -19.38 41.62
N SER A 649 -45.65 -20.19 42.38
CA SER A 649 -45.14 -21.49 42.88
C SER A 649 -45.33 -22.64 41.90
N GLY A 650 -46.22 -22.49 40.92
CA GLY A 650 -46.57 -23.53 39.96
C GLY A 650 -47.41 -24.67 40.53
N VAL A 651 -47.86 -24.55 41.79
CA VAL A 651 -48.73 -25.55 42.42
C VAL A 651 -50.05 -25.61 41.67
N ILE A 652 -50.39 -26.80 41.18
CA ILE A 652 -51.63 -27.11 40.45
C ILE A 652 -52.63 -27.66 41.45
N SER A 653 -53.87 -27.17 41.41
CA SER A 653 -54.98 -27.72 42.18
C SER A 653 -56.06 -28.22 41.23
N ILE A 654 -56.34 -29.52 41.29
CA ILE A 654 -57.43 -30.17 40.56
C ILE A 654 -58.57 -30.37 41.56
N PRO A 655 -59.72 -29.70 41.40
CA PRO A 655 -60.82 -29.83 42.35
C PRO A 655 -61.44 -31.22 42.28
N ALA A 656 -62.01 -31.67 43.41
CA ALA A 656 -62.63 -32.99 43.54
C ALA A 656 -63.69 -33.28 42.47
N THR A 657 -64.43 -32.26 42.01
CA THR A 657 -65.47 -32.42 40.97
C THR A 657 -64.93 -32.78 39.59
N GLU A 658 -63.61 -32.73 39.41
CA GLU A 658 -62.95 -32.99 38.13
C GLU A 658 -62.19 -34.31 38.13
N VAL A 659 -61.99 -34.95 39.28
CA VAL A 659 -61.20 -36.18 39.42
C VAL A 659 -62.07 -37.27 40.01
N LYS A 660 -62.07 -38.43 39.37
CA LYS A 660 -62.87 -39.57 39.82
C LYS A 660 -62.30 -40.16 41.10
N ASP A 661 -63.17 -40.31 42.09
CA ASP A 661 -62.89 -40.99 43.35
C ASP A 661 -62.23 -42.37 43.14
N GLY A 662 -61.15 -42.63 43.89
CA GLY A 662 -60.40 -43.89 43.85
C GLY A 662 -59.58 -44.12 42.57
N SER A 663 -59.49 -43.14 41.66
CA SER A 663 -58.64 -43.21 40.47
C SER A 663 -57.20 -42.79 40.75
N GLU A 664 -56.25 -43.32 39.97
CA GLU A 664 -54.84 -42.94 40.08
C GLU A 664 -54.56 -41.63 39.34
N VAL A 665 -53.76 -40.77 39.95
CA VAL A 665 -53.25 -39.53 39.36
C VAL A 665 -51.74 -39.62 39.26
N ILE A 666 -51.20 -39.36 38.07
CA ILE A 666 -49.77 -39.49 37.77
C ILE A 666 -49.24 -38.15 37.29
N ALA A 667 -48.13 -37.66 37.86
CA ALA A 667 -47.45 -36.47 37.36
C ALA A 667 -45.99 -36.73 36.98
N LYS A 668 -45.54 -36.03 35.92
CA LYS A 668 -44.17 -36.02 35.43
C LYS A 668 -43.72 -34.60 35.19
N ALA A 669 -42.45 -34.31 35.44
CA ALA A 669 -41.83 -33.05 35.09
C ALA A 669 -40.95 -33.21 33.85
N THR A 670 -40.79 -32.13 33.09
CA THR A 670 -39.88 -32.01 31.95
C THR A 670 -39.07 -30.73 32.09
N ASP A 671 -37.76 -30.81 31.88
CA ASP A 671 -36.85 -29.66 31.91
C ASP A 671 -36.86 -28.85 30.59
N ASN A 672 -35.97 -27.87 30.52
CA ASN A 672 -35.76 -27.04 29.33
C ASN A 672 -35.15 -27.79 28.14
N SER A 673 -34.37 -28.82 28.41
CA SER A 673 -33.67 -29.67 27.43
C SER A 673 -34.56 -30.79 26.88
N GLY A 674 -35.74 -31.00 27.48
CA GLY A 674 -36.72 -32.01 27.12
C GLY A 674 -36.58 -33.33 27.87
N ASN A 675 -35.66 -33.46 28.84
CA ASN A 675 -35.60 -34.68 29.66
C ASN A 675 -36.81 -34.71 30.59
N THR A 676 -37.46 -35.87 30.64
CA THR A 676 -38.74 -36.04 31.35
C THR A 676 -38.60 -37.13 32.41
N THR A 677 -39.22 -36.92 33.57
CA THR A 677 -39.30 -37.94 34.63
C THR A 677 -39.83 -39.25 34.04
N SER A 678 -39.11 -40.35 34.26
CA SER A 678 -39.51 -41.66 33.76
C SER A 678 -40.83 -42.15 34.39
N ASP A 679 -41.55 -43.03 33.70
CA ASP A 679 -42.82 -43.61 34.16
C ASP A 679 -42.70 -44.39 35.49
N GLU A 680 -41.53 -44.96 35.75
CA GLU A 680 -41.24 -45.68 36.99
C GLU A 680 -41.08 -44.72 38.18
N ASN A 681 -40.50 -43.54 37.93
CA ASN A 681 -40.23 -42.53 38.96
C ASN A 681 -41.29 -41.42 39.00
N ALA A 682 -42.31 -41.46 38.15
CA ALA A 682 -43.42 -40.52 38.17
C ALA A 682 -44.11 -40.56 39.53
N ALA A 683 -44.53 -39.40 40.03
CA ALA A 683 -45.26 -39.35 41.28
C ALA A 683 -46.72 -39.77 41.07
N LYS A 684 -47.26 -40.51 42.05
CA LYS A 684 -48.55 -41.19 41.98
C LYS A 684 -49.30 -41.08 43.29
N VAL A 685 -50.59 -40.77 43.20
CA VAL A 685 -51.53 -40.82 44.34
C VAL A 685 -52.85 -41.42 43.87
N ILE A 686 -53.64 -41.93 44.81
CA ILE A 686 -55.03 -42.32 44.57
C ILE A 686 -55.91 -41.17 45.06
N ALA A 687 -56.85 -40.70 44.24
CA ALA A 687 -57.80 -39.67 44.64
C ALA A 687 -58.72 -40.18 45.76
N ASN A 688 -58.87 -39.38 46.81
CA ASN A 688 -59.77 -39.67 47.93
C ASN A 688 -61.25 -39.52 47.51
N GLU A 689 -62.17 -40.12 48.26
CA GLU A 689 -63.61 -40.00 48.00
C GLU A 689 -64.16 -38.67 48.53
N ASN A 690 -64.94 -37.92 47.74
CA ASN A 690 -65.60 -36.69 48.19
C ASN A 690 -67.06 -36.94 48.65
N ASN A 691 -67.24 -37.57 49.82
CA ASN A 691 -68.55 -38.09 50.25
C ASN A 691 -69.42 -37.12 51.08
N SER A 692 -68.89 -35.96 51.46
CA SER A 692 -69.58 -35.04 52.38
C SER A 692 -70.66 -34.19 51.69
N THR A 693 -71.93 -34.59 51.82
CA THR A 693 -73.07 -34.02 51.08
C THR A 693 -74.33 -33.82 51.96
N GLY A 694 -75.16 -32.83 51.58
CA GLY A 694 -76.50 -32.65 52.17
C GLY A 694 -76.53 -32.27 53.65
N ILE A 695 -75.46 -31.66 54.15
CA ILE A 695 -75.29 -31.26 55.55
C ILE A 695 -76.14 -30.02 55.82
N LYS A 696 -77.12 -30.14 56.72
CA LYS A 696 -78.09 -29.07 57.04
C LYS A 696 -78.76 -29.30 58.39
N PHE A 697 -79.43 -28.26 58.90
CA PHE A 697 -80.39 -28.41 59.99
C PHE A 697 -81.62 -29.23 59.57
N SER A 698 -82.22 -29.93 60.53
CA SER A 698 -83.60 -30.41 60.43
C SER A 698 -84.56 -29.22 60.41
N ASP A 699 -85.74 -29.40 59.81
CA ASP A 699 -86.72 -28.31 59.64
C ASP A 699 -87.21 -27.71 60.97
N ASP A 700 -87.09 -28.46 62.07
CA ASP A 700 -87.44 -28.04 63.44
C ASP A 700 -86.26 -27.49 64.24
N GLY A 701 -85.05 -27.40 63.65
CA GLY A 701 -83.84 -26.91 64.32
C GLY A 701 -83.26 -27.84 65.38
N ALA A 702 -83.84 -29.04 65.57
CA ALA A 702 -83.48 -29.95 66.65
C ALA A 702 -82.29 -30.86 66.34
N SER A 703 -81.80 -30.92 65.10
CA SER A 703 -80.66 -31.75 64.72
C SER A 703 -79.92 -31.21 63.50
N ILE A 704 -78.68 -31.63 63.30
CA ILE A 704 -77.95 -31.50 62.04
C ILE A 704 -77.85 -32.86 61.39
N ILE A 705 -78.22 -32.96 60.12
CA ILE A 705 -78.21 -34.19 59.34
C ILE A 705 -77.28 -34.02 58.15
N GLY A 706 -76.67 -35.11 57.70
CA GLY A 706 -75.83 -35.10 56.52
C GLY A 706 -75.27 -36.47 56.15
N LYS A 707 -74.49 -36.48 55.08
CA LYS A 707 -73.60 -37.57 54.70
C LYS A 707 -72.16 -37.09 54.69
N THR A 708 -71.24 -37.99 55.01
CA THR A 708 -69.78 -37.80 55.08
C THR A 708 -69.09 -39.16 54.94
N GLU A 709 -67.80 -39.27 55.20
CA GLU A 709 -67.06 -40.53 55.13
C GLU A 709 -67.56 -41.49 56.23
N PRO A 710 -67.65 -42.81 55.98
CA PRO A 710 -68.06 -43.78 57.01
C PRO A 710 -67.15 -43.74 58.23
N GLU A 711 -67.73 -43.82 59.43
CA GLU A 711 -67.02 -43.80 60.72
C GLU A 711 -66.26 -42.48 61.01
N ALA A 712 -66.51 -41.40 60.27
CA ALA A 712 -65.97 -40.07 60.54
C ALA A 712 -66.59 -39.44 61.79
N VAL A 713 -65.77 -38.74 62.58
CA VAL A 713 -66.19 -37.96 63.75
C VAL A 713 -66.77 -36.64 63.27
N VAL A 714 -67.96 -36.27 63.73
CA VAL A 714 -68.63 -35.02 63.38
C VAL A 714 -68.91 -34.22 64.66
N VAL A 715 -68.41 -33.00 64.74
CA VAL A 715 -68.49 -32.09 65.88
C VAL A 715 -69.19 -30.81 65.46
N VAL A 716 -70.14 -30.30 66.25
CA VAL A 716 -70.84 -29.03 66.01
C VAL A 716 -70.45 -28.06 67.11
N LYS A 717 -69.99 -26.87 66.72
CA LYS A 717 -69.63 -25.78 67.63
C LYS A 717 -70.50 -24.54 67.39
N ASP A 718 -70.76 -23.78 68.45
CA ASP A 718 -71.40 -22.46 68.37
C ASP A 718 -70.40 -21.35 67.96
N GLU A 719 -70.89 -20.11 67.82
CA GLU A 719 -70.09 -18.92 67.49
C GLU A 719 -68.95 -18.63 68.49
N ASN A 720 -69.03 -19.16 69.72
CA ASN A 720 -68.00 -19.02 70.75
C ASN A 720 -67.01 -20.20 70.73
N ASN A 721 -67.05 -21.07 69.71
CA ASN A 721 -66.28 -22.31 69.57
C ASN A 721 -66.58 -23.37 70.65
N ILE A 722 -67.72 -23.29 71.33
CA ILE A 722 -68.15 -24.29 72.32
C ILE A 722 -68.82 -25.43 71.58
N ILE A 723 -68.43 -26.68 71.89
CA ILE A 723 -69.05 -27.88 71.31
C ILE A 723 -70.47 -28.01 71.87
N ILE A 724 -71.46 -28.01 70.96
CA ILE A 724 -72.89 -28.14 71.27
C ILE A 724 -73.48 -29.48 70.84
N SER A 725 -72.82 -30.21 69.93
CA SER A 725 -73.14 -31.61 69.60
C SER A 725 -71.95 -32.33 68.99
N GLU A 726 -71.89 -33.65 69.11
CA GLU A 726 -70.81 -34.50 68.58
C GLU A 726 -71.35 -35.91 68.32
N GLY A 727 -70.82 -36.58 67.30
CA GLY A 727 -71.14 -37.97 66.98
C GLY A 727 -70.25 -38.54 65.88
N ILE A 728 -70.61 -39.73 65.39
CA ILE A 728 -69.86 -40.46 64.36
C ILE A 728 -70.85 -40.85 63.26
N SER A 729 -70.44 -40.76 61.99
CA SER A 729 -71.24 -41.22 60.86
C SER A 729 -71.34 -42.76 60.82
N ASP A 730 -72.43 -43.28 60.25
CA ASP A 730 -72.62 -44.73 60.11
C ASP A 730 -71.76 -45.34 59.00
N GLY A 731 -71.83 -46.67 58.83
CA GLY A 731 -71.08 -47.39 57.80
C GLY A 731 -71.48 -47.05 56.34
N GLU A 732 -72.50 -46.23 56.14
CA GLU A 732 -72.90 -45.64 54.85
C GLU A 732 -72.65 -44.12 54.81
N GLY A 733 -71.92 -43.59 55.79
CA GLY A 733 -71.52 -42.20 55.90
C GLY A 733 -72.61 -41.25 56.41
N ARG A 734 -73.80 -41.73 56.79
CA ARG A 734 -74.88 -40.86 57.26
C ARG A 734 -74.71 -40.49 58.71
N PHE A 735 -75.05 -39.25 59.08
CA PHE A 735 -75.12 -38.83 60.48
C PHE A 735 -76.39 -38.01 60.77
N THR A 736 -76.76 -38.00 62.04
CA THR A 736 -77.79 -37.14 62.60
C THR A 736 -77.37 -36.77 64.02
N LEU A 737 -77.03 -35.50 64.22
CA LEU A 737 -76.54 -34.96 65.48
C LEU A 737 -77.65 -34.17 66.18
N PRO A 738 -78.19 -34.65 67.31
CA PRO A 738 -79.22 -33.92 68.04
C PRO A 738 -78.64 -32.66 68.72
N LEU A 739 -79.43 -31.58 68.74
CA LEU A 739 -79.13 -30.32 69.39
C LEU A 739 -80.06 -30.14 70.60
N ASN A 740 -79.50 -29.85 71.78
CA ASN A 740 -80.29 -29.64 73.00
C ASN A 740 -79.77 -28.44 73.82
N PRO A 741 -80.50 -27.32 73.90
CA PRO A 741 -81.80 -27.08 73.25
C PRO A 741 -81.70 -27.05 71.71
N ALA A 742 -82.84 -27.21 71.02
CA ALA A 742 -82.92 -26.99 69.58
C ALA A 742 -82.59 -25.52 69.25
N LEU A 743 -81.91 -25.29 68.12
CA LEU A 743 -81.57 -23.95 67.64
C LEU A 743 -82.64 -23.51 66.64
N THR A 744 -83.36 -22.44 66.97
CA THR A 744 -84.60 -22.06 66.25
C THR A 744 -84.72 -20.57 65.99
N ASN A 745 -83.67 -19.79 66.18
CA ASN A 745 -83.70 -18.32 66.12
C ASN A 745 -82.62 -17.77 65.16
N GLY A 746 -82.24 -18.55 64.14
CA GLY A 746 -81.23 -18.11 63.16
C GLY A 746 -79.79 -18.11 63.68
N GLU A 747 -79.47 -18.91 64.70
CA GLU A 747 -78.11 -19.01 65.25
C GLU A 747 -77.12 -19.66 64.25
N ASP A 748 -75.89 -19.15 64.19
CA ASP A 748 -74.83 -19.74 63.37
C ASP A 748 -74.06 -20.83 64.13
N VAL A 749 -73.71 -21.91 63.43
CA VAL A 749 -72.91 -23.02 63.95
C VAL A 749 -71.85 -23.45 62.94
N LYS A 750 -70.77 -24.02 63.45
CA LYS A 750 -69.70 -24.64 62.67
C LYS A 750 -69.71 -26.15 62.85
N VAL A 751 -69.87 -26.89 61.76
CA VAL A 751 -69.79 -28.36 61.71
C VAL A 751 -68.38 -28.75 61.27
N ILE A 752 -67.70 -29.54 62.08
CA ILE A 752 -66.35 -30.06 61.85
C ILE A 752 -66.47 -31.57 61.64
N ILE A 753 -65.91 -32.08 60.55
CA ILE A 753 -65.87 -33.50 60.21
C ILE A 753 -64.40 -33.92 60.23
N ASP A 754 -64.07 -34.96 60.98
CA ASP A 754 -62.74 -35.55 61.08
C ASP A 754 -62.81 -37.02 60.72
N SER A 755 -62.27 -37.41 59.57
CA SER A 755 -62.23 -38.79 59.09
C SER A 755 -60.91 -39.52 59.40
N GLY A 756 -60.06 -38.96 60.27
CA GLY A 756 -58.78 -39.51 60.70
C GLY A 756 -57.60 -39.17 59.76
N GLU A 757 -56.35 -39.30 60.24
CA GLU A 757 -55.12 -38.93 59.51
C GLU A 757 -55.17 -37.52 58.89
N ASP A 758 -55.34 -36.49 59.75
CA ASP A 758 -55.34 -35.06 59.40
C ASP A 758 -56.44 -34.60 58.41
N ASN A 759 -57.48 -35.42 58.25
CA ASN A 759 -58.61 -35.17 57.36
C ASN A 759 -59.76 -34.40 58.02
N VAL A 760 -59.63 -33.08 58.21
CA VAL A 760 -60.65 -32.24 58.87
C VAL A 760 -61.35 -31.26 57.90
N LYS A 761 -62.69 -31.31 57.82
CA LYS A 761 -63.55 -30.39 57.03
C LYS A 761 -64.43 -29.53 57.93
N GLU A 762 -64.51 -28.23 57.66
CA GLU A 762 -65.39 -27.29 58.40
C GLU A 762 -66.50 -26.73 57.50
N ILE A 763 -67.73 -26.65 58.02
CA ILE A 763 -68.93 -26.17 57.31
C ILE A 763 -69.72 -25.25 58.23
N ASP A 764 -69.94 -24.01 57.80
CA ASP A 764 -70.79 -23.06 58.52
C ASP A 764 -72.26 -23.24 58.12
N LEU A 765 -73.16 -23.25 59.10
CA LEU A 765 -74.60 -23.36 58.90
C LEU A 765 -75.35 -22.35 59.78
N THR A 766 -76.47 -21.85 59.29
CA THR A 766 -77.41 -21.01 60.05
C THR A 766 -78.67 -21.82 60.38
N ALA A 767 -79.10 -21.80 61.64
CA ALA A 767 -80.30 -22.47 62.11
C ALA A 767 -81.58 -21.88 61.46
N PRO A 768 -82.67 -22.64 61.34
CA PRO A 768 -83.95 -22.06 60.91
C PRO A 768 -84.47 -21.06 61.95
N ASP A 769 -85.02 -19.93 61.51
CA ASP A 769 -85.76 -19.01 62.39
C ASP A 769 -87.24 -19.42 62.44
N LEU A 770 -87.59 -20.11 63.54
CA LEU A 770 -88.94 -20.58 63.86
C LEU A 770 -89.55 -19.78 65.02
N THR A 771 -88.85 -18.77 65.55
CA THR A 771 -89.40 -17.97 66.63
C THR A 771 -90.49 -17.04 66.10
N ALA A 772 -91.68 -17.15 66.67
CA ALA A 772 -92.72 -16.18 66.37
C ALA A 772 -92.33 -14.82 66.97
N PRO A 773 -92.55 -13.70 66.25
CA PRO A 773 -92.34 -12.37 66.83
C PRO A 773 -93.09 -12.25 68.16
N ALA A 774 -92.44 -11.68 69.18
CA ALA A 774 -93.05 -11.55 70.48
C ALA A 774 -94.41 -10.84 70.40
N ALA A 775 -95.39 -11.28 71.20
CA ALA A 775 -96.72 -10.70 71.18
C ALA A 775 -96.67 -9.24 71.64
N PRO A 776 -97.34 -8.31 70.95
CA PRO A 776 -97.33 -6.91 71.33
C PRO A 776 -97.95 -6.72 72.72
N ASN A 777 -97.38 -5.80 73.50
CA ASN A 777 -97.80 -5.54 74.86
C ASN A 777 -99.10 -4.73 74.86
N LEU A 778 -100.14 -5.27 75.49
CA LEU A 778 -101.47 -4.68 75.58
C LEU A 778 -101.67 -4.07 76.97
N VAL A 779 -101.81 -2.75 77.05
CA VAL A 779 -102.10 -2.05 78.30
C VAL A 779 -103.50 -1.45 78.22
N ALA A 780 -104.34 -1.74 79.21
CA ALA A 780 -105.63 -1.09 79.35
C ALA A 780 -105.42 0.31 79.94
N GLU A 781 -105.81 1.33 79.17
CA GLU A 781 -105.75 2.73 79.59
C GLU A 781 -106.95 3.08 80.47
N VAL A 782 -106.79 4.12 81.29
CA VAL A 782 -107.80 4.52 82.30
C VAL A 782 -109.11 5.00 81.66
N ASP A 783 -109.09 5.39 80.38
CA ASP A 783 -110.27 5.78 79.60
C ASP A 783 -111.03 4.60 78.97
N GLY A 784 -110.56 3.37 79.19
CA GLY A 784 -111.15 2.15 78.64
C GLY A 784 -110.68 1.80 77.22
N SER A 785 -109.72 2.54 76.66
CA SER A 785 -108.99 2.14 75.45
C SER A 785 -107.89 1.11 75.77
N ILE A 786 -107.45 0.35 74.77
CA ILE A 786 -106.28 -0.54 74.87
C ILE A 786 -105.16 0.08 74.04
N SER A 787 -104.03 0.40 74.67
CA SER A 787 -102.81 0.77 73.96
C SER A 787 -102.01 -0.49 73.61
N VAL A 788 -101.58 -0.55 72.35
CA VAL A 788 -100.74 -1.65 71.84
C VAL A 788 -99.34 -1.06 71.63
N THR A 789 -98.36 -1.56 72.38
CA THR A 789 -96.95 -1.22 72.16
C THR A 789 -96.22 -2.46 71.64
N PRO A 790 -95.30 -2.32 70.66
CA PRO A 790 -94.47 -3.45 70.24
C PRO A 790 -93.68 -3.99 71.45
N PRO A 791 -93.33 -5.29 71.45
CA PRO A 791 -92.52 -5.88 72.50
C PRO A 791 -91.19 -5.13 72.65
N THR A 792 -90.67 -5.03 73.86
CA THR A 792 -89.42 -4.32 74.17
C THR A 792 -88.14 -5.11 73.86
N ASP A 793 -88.26 -6.37 73.40
CA ASP A 793 -87.15 -7.12 72.81
C ASP A 793 -87.37 -7.23 71.30
N MET A 794 -86.63 -6.41 70.54
CA MET A 794 -86.18 -6.73 69.19
C MET A 794 -84.65 -6.68 69.21
#